data_AF-A0A2K8V7Q3-F1
#
_entry.id   AF-A0A2K8V7Q3-F1
#
_cell.length_a   1.000
_cell.length_b   1.000
_cell.length_c   1.000
_cell.angle_alpha   90.00
_cell.angle_beta   90.00
_cell.angle_gamma   90.00
#
_symmetry.space_group_name_H-M   'P 1'
#
loop_
_entity.id
_entity.type
_entity.pdbx_description
1 polymer ?
#
loop_
_entity_poly.entity_id
_entity_poly.type
_entity_poly.pdbx_seq_one_letter_code
_entity_poly.pdbx_strand_id
1 'polypeptide(L)'
;MQEDRDQLIEKTRKEDERSDLKQHADGMLRDFEKFNKNSSNRAIWELVQNACDLTTQCKIEIDYRDNLFSFSHNGKAFTTKTLISLVKQVSGKYGDEDITEVGKYGTGFLTTHTFGRKFKLNSYLDADGYYLPIKDFEIDRTPKIWQDLSDNISDQKKRVYDLLEKESAVEVSALKTTFTYLPHSEKEREYIKESSKYLDDYIPLVFTINDRLKEVVIHQPNGAKDTYQFHSKQRIKNDKGIELHQSILLKNNEEIHLFSIRDEEEEIEIILPINKNNEVIQFNENIARLFYYYPLIGSEDFGLNFIINCNKFLPTEPRDTIHLKSDKDQVKADEEANRLIIEKCSSLIFSFLRSNIIEVKNPLLYTNVNFRTDRDDIFLNEYFTELSNKWNSELSELPFVKTNDGYKSINNVSYLSEDFLNTEDDLFDCFYELISKFYSNIPVKEDIVKWSEHAINWSNESTNFITHSDLLEKISECSLQDFNETILVQYYKHIIDFVDIAYFNDLDLIPNIEGNFNKIGVLLKPDNLNDTLIELGKVLIPVSVSKLIHPAFHFSFSINLFNRRNFSDEVKNSLDEKNIGDSIFYPEELNNELYHYDLVETKNKVEASYFKSLLEFCKLTNSTDSISKPNQLLKKISTYYNWDESLLHLPSLSEDSENIESRSTRKVLIKIFCNLIALHNNNWVKENTAFLSDLCSLYDDSYKEVYKESKIYPNQLFELHLAEDLKRDKGVDEDIKLIYLSVIAKDINEVLVISDFNAFLPDDYINNRSLTTTIEETLFQDNISDIENHPFKTTILKIIPLLTEQKYQHLFPQLNDKKASIMISVVSKEETKEDIFSIVTLDDEKIKNIGDLVRKSNFEEILNKALESIEDENQRKANFQFKHQIGTHIEEKLKEHLKQLFQPEDIKCEVLGEQDGQDIVIKIKDEIKYYIEVKSRWDKRTSIKMSRNQTLRSNEHHNIYALCSVDMTDYHEEDRFEISDINKILDNIKFVNNIGEKVEHLVEVFEQTKQLDEIHLDGDYRTLVPQKVIEAFGLSFRRFEDYLIASLKSTIHAE
;
A
#
# COMPACT_ATOMS: atom_id res chain seq x y z
N MET A 1 -22.06 46.99 115.31
CA MET A 1 -22.83 45.82 115.84
C MET A 1 -24.05 45.47 114.99
N GLN A 2 -25.06 46.33 114.78
CA GLN A 2 -26.18 46.01 113.88
C GLN A 2 -25.72 45.96 112.41
N GLU A 3 -24.96 46.97 111.96
CA GLU A 3 -24.33 46.99 110.62
C GLU A 3 -23.38 45.81 110.38
N ASP A 4 -22.60 45.37 111.39
CA ASP A 4 -21.71 44.19 111.27
C ASP A 4 -22.49 42.88 111.08
N ARG A 5 -23.68 42.77 111.68
CA ARG A 5 -24.53 41.59 111.59
C ARG A 5 -25.25 41.52 110.25
N ASP A 6 -25.75 42.65 109.76
CA ASP A 6 -26.38 42.73 108.44
C ASP A 6 -25.35 42.48 107.32
N GLN A 7 -24.12 42.97 107.48
CA GLN A 7 -23.00 42.64 106.58
C GLN A 7 -22.63 41.15 106.63
N LEU A 8 -22.62 40.52 107.81
CA LEU A 8 -22.35 39.09 107.94
C LEU A 8 -23.45 38.23 107.31
N ILE A 9 -24.73 38.59 107.50
CA ILE A 9 -25.87 37.89 106.89
C ILE A 9 -25.80 37.99 105.36
N GLU A 10 -25.56 39.17 104.80
CA GLU A 10 -25.46 39.33 103.35
C GLU A 10 -24.23 38.61 102.79
N LYS A 11 -23.11 38.60 103.51
CA LYS A 11 -21.92 37.82 103.13
C LYS A 11 -22.20 36.31 103.11
N THR A 12 -22.85 35.77 104.15
CA THR A 12 -23.22 34.34 104.21
C THR A 12 -24.24 33.98 103.13
N ARG A 13 -25.24 34.83 102.86
CA ARG A 13 -26.21 34.62 101.78
C ARG A 13 -25.54 34.60 100.40
N LYS A 14 -24.56 35.49 100.19
CA LYS A 14 -23.76 35.53 98.95
C LYS A 14 -22.86 34.30 98.81
N GLU A 15 -22.27 33.80 99.90
CA GLU A 15 -21.46 32.56 99.88
C GLU A 15 -22.29 31.30 99.61
N ASP A 16 -23.51 31.21 100.17
CA ASP A 16 -24.46 30.12 99.94
C ASP A 16 -24.94 30.09 98.48
N GLU A 17 -25.36 31.24 97.93
CA GLU A 17 -25.77 31.34 96.52
C GLU A 17 -24.61 31.05 95.56
N ARG A 18 -23.37 31.45 95.89
CA ARG A 18 -22.17 31.08 95.13
C ARG A 18 -21.96 29.56 95.10
N SER A 19 -22.19 28.88 96.23
CA SER A 19 -22.07 27.42 96.33
C SER A 19 -23.06 26.70 95.42
N ASP A 20 -24.32 27.15 95.41
CA ASP A 20 -25.37 26.61 94.53
C ASP A 20 -25.04 26.82 93.04
N LEU A 21 -24.44 27.96 92.70
CA LEU A 21 -24.09 28.29 91.32
C LEU A 21 -22.78 27.66 90.84
N LYS A 22 -21.95 27.13 91.74
CA LYS A 22 -20.63 26.57 91.41
C LYS A 22 -20.69 25.48 90.35
N GLN A 23 -21.59 24.51 90.49
CA GLN A 23 -21.70 23.39 89.55
C GLN A 23 -22.07 23.86 88.13
N HIS A 24 -22.91 24.90 88.04
CA HIS A 24 -23.29 25.52 86.78
C HIS A 24 -22.12 26.29 86.16
N ALA A 25 -21.39 27.07 86.97
CA ALA A 25 -20.24 27.85 86.55
C ALA A 25 -19.08 26.95 86.06
N ASP A 26 -18.73 25.91 86.82
CA ASP A 26 -17.69 24.93 86.45
C ASP A 26 -18.08 24.10 85.21
N GLY A 27 -19.38 23.85 85.00
CA GLY A 27 -19.90 23.23 83.78
C GLY A 27 -19.66 24.11 82.56
N MET A 28 -20.10 25.38 82.62
CA MET A 28 -19.94 26.34 81.53
C MET A 28 -18.47 26.55 81.16
N LEU A 29 -17.58 26.72 82.14
CA LEU A 29 -16.15 26.93 81.88
C LEU A 29 -15.52 25.75 81.12
N ARG A 30 -15.84 24.50 81.50
CA ARG A 30 -15.35 23.29 80.81
C ARG A 30 -15.89 23.14 79.39
N ASP A 31 -17.11 23.58 79.14
CA ASP A 31 -17.71 23.51 77.80
C ASP A 31 -17.19 24.61 76.88
N PHE A 32 -16.89 25.81 77.41
CA PHE A 32 -16.24 26.88 76.65
C PHE A 32 -14.85 26.48 76.13
N GLU A 33 -14.13 25.60 76.83
CA GLU A 33 -12.83 25.07 76.38
C GLU A 33 -12.94 24.18 75.15
N LYS A 34 -14.11 23.61 74.86
CA LYS A 34 -14.34 22.69 73.74
C LYS A 34 -14.72 23.40 72.44
N PHE A 35 -14.91 24.72 72.47
CA PHE A 35 -15.37 25.49 71.32
C PHE A 35 -14.37 25.52 70.18
N ASN A 36 -14.88 25.29 68.97
CA ASN A 36 -14.13 25.32 67.72
C ASN A 36 -14.99 25.95 66.60
N LYS A 37 -14.46 26.01 65.38
CA LYS A 37 -15.17 26.60 64.22
C LYS A 37 -16.49 25.87 63.91
N ASN A 38 -16.50 24.54 64.05
CA ASN A 38 -17.72 23.74 63.82
C ASN A 38 -18.77 24.03 64.90
N SER A 39 -18.35 24.39 66.12
CA SER A 39 -19.25 24.84 67.18
C SER A 39 -20.01 26.12 66.79
N SER A 40 -19.37 27.10 66.14
CA SER A 40 -20.05 28.34 65.74
C SER A 40 -21.00 28.14 64.56
N ASN A 41 -20.68 27.25 63.62
CA ASN A 41 -21.62 26.87 62.56
C ASN A 41 -22.85 26.16 63.13
N ARG A 42 -22.65 25.26 64.09
CA ARG A 42 -23.74 24.57 64.82
C ARG A 42 -24.60 25.54 65.62
N ALA A 43 -23.99 26.55 66.23
CA ALA A 43 -24.70 27.53 67.06
C ALA A 43 -25.84 28.27 66.33
N ILE A 44 -25.70 28.51 65.02
CA ILE A 44 -26.80 29.10 64.23
C ILE A 44 -27.99 28.15 64.20
N TRP A 45 -27.75 26.88 63.88
CA TRP A 45 -28.82 25.89 63.78
C TRP A 45 -29.45 25.58 65.14
N GLU A 46 -28.69 25.66 66.23
CA GLU A 46 -29.26 25.61 67.59
C GLU A 46 -30.18 26.82 67.88
N LEU A 47 -29.83 28.03 67.43
CA LEU A 47 -30.69 29.21 67.54
C LEU A 47 -31.95 29.09 66.66
N VAL A 48 -31.81 28.61 65.43
CA VAL A 48 -32.92 28.33 64.51
C VAL A 48 -33.85 27.28 65.09
N GLN A 49 -33.30 26.20 65.64
CA GLN A 49 -34.06 25.15 66.33
C GLN A 49 -34.86 25.71 67.48
N ASN A 50 -34.22 26.46 68.38
CA ASN A 50 -34.88 27.08 69.52
C ASN A 50 -35.99 28.04 69.08
N ALA A 51 -35.81 28.77 67.97
CA ALA A 51 -36.85 29.62 67.42
C ALA A 51 -38.05 28.82 66.87
N CYS A 52 -37.79 27.76 66.10
CA CYS A 52 -38.81 26.88 65.51
C CYS A 52 -39.55 26.01 66.54
N ASP A 53 -38.95 25.74 67.70
CA ASP A 53 -39.62 25.07 68.83
C ASP A 53 -40.66 26.00 69.51
N LEU A 54 -40.60 27.31 69.26
CA LEU A 54 -41.48 28.30 69.87
C LEU A 54 -42.64 28.77 68.95
N THR A 55 -42.63 28.41 67.66
CA THR A 55 -43.66 28.83 66.70
C THR A 55 -43.71 27.93 65.45
N THR A 56 -44.90 27.77 64.85
CA THR A 56 -45.09 27.05 63.59
C THR A 56 -44.91 27.93 62.34
N GLN A 57 -44.76 29.24 62.52
CA GLN A 57 -44.54 30.23 61.46
C GLN A 57 -43.24 31.00 61.74
N CYS A 58 -42.14 30.27 61.86
CA CYS A 58 -40.87 30.81 62.30
C CYS A 58 -40.26 31.75 61.25
N LYS A 59 -39.92 32.97 61.68
CA LYS A 59 -39.23 33.99 60.91
C LYS A 59 -37.97 34.41 61.65
N ILE A 60 -36.85 34.41 60.93
CA ILE A 60 -35.52 34.61 61.50
C ILE A 60 -34.83 35.78 60.80
N GLU A 61 -34.10 36.58 61.57
CA GLU A 61 -33.23 37.66 61.08
C GLU A 61 -31.85 37.49 61.72
N ILE A 62 -30.82 37.32 60.89
CA ILE A 62 -29.42 37.19 61.29
C ILE A 62 -28.68 38.43 60.80
N ASP A 63 -27.95 39.09 61.69
CA ASP A 63 -27.24 40.34 61.38
C ASP A 63 -25.77 40.27 61.74
N TYR A 64 -24.92 40.43 60.74
CA TYR A 64 -23.45 40.40 60.83
C TYR A 64 -22.80 41.78 60.72
N ARG A 65 -23.58 42.87 60.78
CA ARG A 65 -23.07 44.24 60.66
C ARG A 65 -22.31 44.68 61.92
N ASP A 66 -21.56 45.77 61.79
CA ASP A 66 -20.89 46.47 62.89
C ASP A 66 -19.91 45.61 63.72
N ASN A 67 -19.37 44.54 63.13
CA ASN A 67 -18.54 43.52 63.82
C ASN A 67 -19.23 42.86 65.03
N LEU A 68 -20.57 42.85 65.03
CA LEU A 68 -21.40 42.16 66.00
C LEU A 68 -22.11 40.99 65.32
N PHE A 69 -22.72 40.12 66.13
CA PHE A 69 -23.64 39.10 65.65
C PHE A 69 -24.97 39.26 66.38
N SER A 70 -26.06 39.48 65.64
CA SER A 70 -27.41 39.48 66.22
C SER A 70 -28.28 38.41 65.57
N PHE A 71 -29.02 37.69 66.40
CA PHE A 71 -30.03 36.72 65.97
C PHE A 71 -31.39 37.12 66.51
N SER A 72 -32.37 37.29 65.62
CA SER A 72 -33.74 37.64 65.97
C SER A 72 -34.74 36.61 65.48
N HIS A 73 -35.81 36.39 66.25
CA HIS A 73 -36.92 35.53 65.86
C HIS A 73 -38.27 36.02 66.40
N ASN A 74 -39.37 35.51 65.83
CA ASN A 74 -40.76 35.81 66.18
C ASN A 74 -41.42 34.77 67.11
N GLY A 75 -40.62 34.08 67.94
CA GLY A 75 -41.11 33.07 68.88
C GLY A 75 -41.86 33.68 70.07
N LYS A 76 -42.37 32.82 70.96
CA LYS A 76 -43.04 33.22 72.21
C LYS A 76 -42.14 34.12 73.09
N ALA A 77 -42.77 35.02 73.84
CA ALA A 77 -42.12 35.88 74.83
C ALA A 77 -41.54 35.05 76.01
N PHE A 78 -40.58 35.61 76.74
CA PHE A 78 -40.06 34.94 77.93
C PHE A 78 -41.06 35.03 79.08
N THR A 79 -41.25 33.95 79.82
CA THR A 79 -41.75 34.04 81.20
C THR A 79 -40.60 34.33 82.16
N THR A 80 -40.88 34.84 83.37
CA THR A 80 -39.87 35.04 84.42
C THR A 80 -39.03 33.79 84.64
N LYS A 81 -39.67 32.62 84.61
CA LYS A 81 -39.00 31.33 84.77
C LYS A 81 -38.03 31.03 83.64
N THR A 82 -38.47 31.17 82.38
CA THR A 82 -37.61 30.93 81.21
C THR A 82 -36.44 31.92 81.10
N LEU A 83 -36.65 33.19 81.50
CA LEU A 83 -35.58 34.18 81.55
C LEU A 83 -34.55 33.86 82.64
N ILE A 84 -35.00 33.43 83.83
CA ILE A 84 -34.10 32.95 84.89
C ILE A 84 -33.35 31.69 84.43
N SER A 85 -34.01 30.77 83.72
CA SER A 85 -33.37 29.58 83.15
C SER A 85 -32.30 29.93 82.13
N LEU A 86 -32.54 30.92 81.27
CA LEU A 86 -31.55 31.48 80.36
C LEU A 86 -30.33 32.03 81.12
N VAL A 87 -30.57 32.86 82.15
CA VAL A 87 -29.49 33.42 82.99
C VAL A 87 -28.70 32.33 83.71
N LYS A 88 -29.36 31.32 84.28
CA LYS A 88 -28.68 30.21 84.96
C LYS A 88 -28.05 29.20 83.99
N GLN A 89 -28.37 29.29 82.70
CA GLN A 89 -27.99 28.31 81.68
C GLN A 89 -28.45 26.88 82.02
N VAL A 90 -29.68 26.74 82.52
CA VAL A 90 -30.31 25.45 82.86
C VAL A 90 -31.48 25.17 81.92
N SER A 91 -31.71 23.91 81.58
CA SER A 91 -32.84 23.52 80.75
C SER A 91 -34.16 23.83 81.47
N GLY A 92 -34.94 24.79 80.95
CA GLY A 92 -36.25 25.17 81.47
C GLY A 92 -37.39 24.34 80.90
N LYS A 93 -37.28 23.01 80.86
CA LYS A 93 -38.32 22.13 80.28
C LYS A 93 -39.61 22.20 81.11
N TYR A 94 -40.61 22.91 80.60
CA TYR A 94 -41.99 22.91 81.08
C TYR A 94 -42.87 22.92 79.83
N GLY A 95 -43.22 21.72 79.36
CA GLY A 95 -43.87 21.54 78.06
C GLY A 95 -45.24 22.20 77.97
N ASP A 96 -45.51 22.77 76.79
CA ASP A 96 -46.85 22.98 76.24
C ASP A 96 -47.21 21.72 75.44
N GLU A 97 -48.41 21.15 75.62
CA GLU A 97 -48.81 19.88 74.97
C GLU A 97 -48.98 20.00 73.43
N ASP A 98 -49.08 21.22 72.89
CA ASP A 98 -49.42 21.49 71.49
C ASP A 98 -48.22 21.61 70.52
N ILE A 99 -46.97 21.71 71.02
CA ILE A 99 -45.77 21.81 70.16
C ILE A 99 -44.74 20.75 70.60
N THR A 100 -44.42 19.81 69.71
CA THR A 100 -43.34 18.85 69.96
C THR A 100 -42.00 19.57 69.91
N GLU A 101 -41.41 19.79 71.09
CA GLU A 101 -40.07 20.37 71.28
C GLU A 101 -39.00 19.35 70.89
N VAL A 102 -38.18 19.69 69.89
CA VAL A 102 -37.09 18.83 69.41
C VAL A 102 -35.83 18.98 70.30
N GLY A 103 -35.69 20.12 70.99
CA GLY A 103 -34.58 20.42 71.90
C GLY A 103 -34.56 19.57 73.18
N LYS A 104 -33.72 18.52 73.22
CA LYS A 104 -33.60 17.65 74.41
C LYS A 104 -32.60 18.13 75.48
N TYR A 105 -31.74 19.12 75.21
CA TYR A 105 -30.62 19.46 76.10
C TYR A 105 -30.41 20.97 76.23
N GLY A 106 -30.30 21.49 77.46
CA GLY A 106 -30.00 22.90 77.73
C GLY A 106 -28.59 23.36 77.31
N THR A 107 -27.83 22.48 76.65
CA THR A 107 -26.47 22.71 76.13
C THR A 107 -26.47 23.39 74.76
N GLY A 108 -27.55 23.29 73.96
CA GLY A 108 -27.62 23.88 72.62
C GLY A 108 -27.43 25.40 72.62
N PHE A 109 -28.06 26.10 73.56
CA PHE A 109 -27.88 27.55 73.73
C PHE A 109 -26.47 27.91 74.25
N LEU A 110 -25.79 27.01 74.96
CA LEU A 110 -24.41 27.26 75.43
C LEU A 110 -23.45 27.43 74.26
N THR A 111 -23.62 26.63 73.21
CA THR A 111 -22.84 26.70 71.96
C THR A 111 -22.82 28.09 71.33
N THR A 112 -23.87 28.90 71.55
CA THR A 112 -23.97 30.27 71.00
C THR A 112 -22.96 31.25 71.59
N HIS A 113 -22.38 30.93 72.75
CA HIS A 113 -21.31 31.73 73.35
C HIS A 113 -20.01 31.71 72.52
N THR A 114 -19.94 30.87 71.46
CA THR A 114 -18.93 30.97 70.41
C THR A 114 -18.95 32.33 69.69
N PHE A 115 -20.10 32.98 69.58
CA PHE A 115 -20.23 34.34 69.03
C PHE A 115 -19.82 35.44 70.03
N GLY A 116 -19.61 35.08 71.29
CA GLY A 116 -19.22 35.99 72.34
C GLY A 116 -19.75 35.53 73.69
N ARG A 117 -18.89 35.52 74.71
CA ARG A 117 -19.31 35.19 76.09
C ARG A 117 -20.20 36.26 76.73
N LYS A 118 -20.37 37.40 76.09
CA LYS A 118 -21.21 38.51 76.54
C LYS A 118 -22.22 38.83 75.46
N PHE A 119 -23.49 38.95 75.81
CA PHE A 119 -24.55 39.34 74.87
C PHE A 119 -25.64 40.17 75.54
N LYS A 120 -26.37 40.92 74.72
CA LYS A 120 -27.55 41.69 75.12
C LYS A 120 -28.80 41.00 74.63
N LEU A 121 -29.83 40.96 75.47
CA LEU A 121 -31.15 40.45 75.15
C LEU A 121 -32.12 41.62 75.02
N ASN A 122 -32.80 41.69 73.88
CA ASN A 122 -33.98 42.52 73.67
C ASN A 122 -35.17 41.60 73.40
N SER A 123 -36.21 41.67 74.23
CA SER A 123 -37.39 40.79 74.11
C SER A 123 -38.55 41.35 74.96
N TYR A 124 -39.55 40.53 75.21
CA TYR A 124 -40.67 40.82 76.10
C TYR A 124 -40.75 39.75 77.18
N LEU A 125 -41.10 40.18 78.38
CA LEU A 125 -41.47 39.33 79.49
C LEU A 125 -42.99 39.24 79.53
N ASP A 126 -43.54 38.04 79.42
CA ASP A 126 -44.95 37.75 79.67
C ASP A 126 -45.18 37.71 81.19
N ALA A 127 -45.99 38.66 81.67
CA ALA A 127 -46.34 38.83 83.07
C ALA A 127 -47.84 38.62 83.28
N ASP A 128 -48.38 37.54 82.73
CA ASP A 128 -49.76 37.07 82.88
C ASP A 128 -50.80 38.14 82.50
N GLY A 129 -50.84 38.49 81.22
CA GLY A 129 -51.88 39.35 80.62
C GLY A 129 -51.38 40.71 80.12
N TYR A 130 -50.10 41.01 80.30
CA TYR A 130 -49.41 42.15 79.68
C TYR A 130 -47.93 41.83 79.47
N TYR A 131 -47.27 42.63 78.64
CA TYR A 131 -45.85 42.46 78.34
C TYR A 131 -45.01 43.55 78.99
N LEU A 132 -43.90 43.17 79.60
CA LEU A 132 -42.85 44.10 80.05
C LEU A 132 -41.69 44.06 79.05
N PRO A 133 -41.17 45.21 78.60
CA PRO A 133 -40.06 45.23 77.66
C PRO A 133 -38.75 44.83 78.36
N ILE A 134 -38.04 43.86 77.79
CA ILE A 134 -36.66 43.54 78.16
C ILE A 134 -35.78 44.33 77.21
N LYS A 135 -35.11 45.38 77.69
CA LYS A 135 -34.24 46.25 76.89
C LYS A 135 -32.79 46.14 77.32
N ASP A 136 -31.90 45.86 76.37
CA ASP A 136 -30.45 45.76 76.56
C ASP A 136 -30.06 44.94 77.81
N PHE A 137 -30.78 43.86 78.08
CA PHE A 137 -30.52 43.01 79.24
C PHE A 137 -29.23 42.24 79.02
N GLU A 138 -28.19 42.63 79.74
CA GLU A 138 -26.83 42.12 79.52
C GLU A 138 -26.58 40.82 80.30
N ILE A 139 -26.15 39.80 79.56
CA ILE A 139 -25.65 38.53 80.08
C ILE A 139 -24.14 38.46 79.81
N ASP A 140 -23.37 38.23 80.86
CA ASP A 140 -21.90 38.27 80.88
C ASP A 140 -21.32 36.99 81.49
N ARG A 141 -20.67 36.18 80.64
CA ARG A 141 -19.96 34.93 80.98
C ARG A 141 -18.46 35.04 80.74
N THR A 142 -17.91 36.26 80.65
CA THR A 142 -16.47 36.50 80.43
C THR A 142 -15.53 36.09 81.58
N PRO A 143 -15.97 36.01 82.86
CA PRO A 143 -15.07 35.58 83.92
C PRO A 143 -14.47 34.19 83.69
N LYS A 144 -13.22 34.01 84.12
CA LYS A 144 -12.44 32.77 83.91
C LYS A 144 -12.41 31.84 85.13
N ILE A 145 -12.87 32.33 86.29
CA ILE A 145 -12.96 31.54 87.52
C ILE A 145 -14.41 31.45 87.96
N TRP A 146 -14.78 30.32 88.56
CA TRP A 146 -16.17 30.02 88.89
C TRP A 146 -16.75 31.01 89.92
N GLN A 147 -15.94 31.57 90.83
CA GLN A 147 -16.43 32.52 91.85
C GLN A 147 -17.00 33.80 91.22
N ASP A 148 -16.26 34.39 90.27
CA ASP A 148 -16.65 35.62 89.58
C ASP A 148 -17.80 35.35 88.61
N LEU A 149 -17.84 34.17 87.98
CA LEU A 149 -18.94 33.76 87.11
C LEU A 149 -20.23 33.54 87.90
N SER A 150 -20.17 32.91 89.07
CA SER A 150 -21.31 32.75 89.98
C SER A 150 -21.84 34.11 90.46
N ASP A 151 -20.95 35.07 90.76
CA ASP A 151 -21.36 36.44 91.09
C ASP A 151 -22.12 37.11 89.95
N ASN A 152 -21.59 37.04 88.72
CA ASN A 152 -22.26 37.59 87.54
C ASN A 152 -23.66 36.98 87.34
N ILE A 153 -23.80 35.65 87.51
CA ILE A 153 -25.09 34.96 87.39
C ILE A 153 -26.07 35.42 88.48
N SER A 154 -25.62 35.54 89.74
CA SER A 154 -26.45 36.03 90.85
C SER A 154 -26.93 37.46 90.61
N ASP A 155 -26.04 38.37 90.20
CA ASP A 155 -26.40 39.77 90.00
C ASP A 155 -27.31 39.97 88.77
N GLN A 156 -27.13 39.20 87.69
CA GLN A 156 -28.04 39.18 86.56
C GLN A 156 -29.41 38.59 86.93
N LYS A 157 -29.44 37.56 87.77
CA LYS A 157 -30.69 37.00 88.30
C LYS A 157 -31.45 38.05 89.12
N LYS A 158 -30.76 38.88 89.93
CA LYS A 158 -31.39 40.02 90.62
C LYS A 158 -31.98 41.03 89.64
N ARG A 159 -31.26 41.36 88.56
CA ARG A 159 -31.76 42.25 87.50
C ARG A 159 -33.05 41.74 86.83
N VAL A 160 -33.30 40.43 86.80
CA VAL A 160 -34.59 39.90 86.31
C VAL A 160 -35.74 40.30 87.23
N TYR A 161 -35.54 40.30 88.55
CA TYR A 161 -36.55 40.79 89.50
C TYR A 161 -36.73 42.31 89.39
N ASP A 162 -35.65 43.07 89.17
CA ASP A 162 -35.75 44.51 88.93
C ASP A 162 -36.64 44.87 87.73
N LEU A 163 -36.69 44.03 86.68
CA LEU A 163 -37.58 44.24 85.53
C LEU A 163 -39.06 44.19 85.95
N LEU A 164 -39.41 43.32 86.90
CA LEU A 164 -40.77 43.21 87.43
C LEU A 164 -41.16 44.42 88.29
N GLU A 165 -40.18 45.07 88.92
CA GLU A 165 -40.41 46.19 89.82
C GLU A 165 -40.41 47.56 89.11
N LYS A 166 -39.59 47.71 88.05
CA LYS A 166 -39.25 49.03 87.47
C LYS A 166 -39.82 49.28 86.08
N GLU A 167 -40.07 48.24 85.28
CA GLU A 167 -40.56 48.41 83.90
C GLU A 167 -42.08 48.58 83.85
N SER A 168 -42.56 49.32 82.84
CA SER A 168 -43.99 49.55 82.61
C SER A 168 -44.53 48.64 81.51
N ALA A 169 -45.79 48.23 81.65
CA ALA A 169 -46.50 47.41 80.67
C ALA A 169 -46.61 48.11 79.30
N VAL A 170 -46.47 47.33 78.23
CA VAL A 170 -46.59 47.79 76.83
C VAL A 170 -47.52 46.88 76.03
N GLU A 171 -48.23 47.47 75.05
CA GLU A 171 -48.93 46.72 74.02
C GLU A 171 -47.95 46.33 72.90
N VAL A 172 -47.99 45.07 72.46
CA VAL A 172 -47.03 44.52 71.49
C VAL A 172 -47.78 43.97 70.28
N SER A 173 -47.52 44.54 69.10
CA SER A 173 -48.14 44.12 67.83
C SER A 173 -47.49 42.87 67.24
N ALA A 174 -46.21 42.62 67.54
CA ALA A 174 -45.47 41.44 67.12
C ALA A 174 -44.36 41.14 68.14
N LEU A 175 -44.32 39.90 68.63
CA LEU A 175 -43.25 39.44 69.50
C LEU A 175 -41.96 39.30 68.68
N LYS A 176 -40.88 39.89 69.17
CA LYS A 176 -39.53 39.77 68.61
C LYS A 176 -38.55 39.61 69.75
N THR A 177 -37.77 38.54 69.70
CA THR A 177 -36.64 38.30 70.60
C THR A 177 -35.37 38.48 69.79
N THR A 178 -34.41 39.23 70.31
CA THR A 178 -33.12 39.52 69.67
C THR A 178 -31.99 39.28 70.67
N PHE A 179 -31.05 38.41 70.29
CA PHE A 179 -29.79 38.20 71.00
C PHE A 179 -28.67 38.91 70.24
N THR A 180 -27.99 39.86 70.86
CA THR A 180 -26.87 40.61 70.26
C THR A 180 -25.58 40.27 71.00
N TYR A 181 -24.72 39.47 70.37
CA TYR A 181 -23.45 39.02 70.92
C TYR A 181 -22.37 40.09 70.75
N LEU A 182 -21.58 40.26 71.80
CA LEU A 182 -20.51 41.26 71.91
C LEU A 182 -19.15 40.52 71.92
N PRO A 183 -18.55 40.24 70.76
CA PRO A 183 -17.30 39.49 70.69
C PRO A 183 -16.13 40.31 71.26
N HIS A 184 -15.44 39.78 72.25
CA HIS A 184 -14.34 40.47 72.91
C HIS A 184 -12.98 40.08 72.29
N SER A 185 -12.78 38.79 72.06
CA SER A 185 -11.56 38.22 71.52
C SER A 185 -11.53 38.19 69.98
N GLU A 186 -10.33 38.14 69.40
CA GLU A 186 -10.17 37.92 67.97
C GLU A 186 -10.74 36.55 67.52
N LYS A 187 -10.62 35.53 68.38
CA LYS A 187 -11.17 34.20 68.15
C LYS A 187 -12.70 34.19 68.01
N GLU A 188 -13.42 34.91 68.87
CA GLU A 188 -14.88 35.06 68.77
C GLU A 188 -15.29 35.79 67.48
N ARG A 189 -14.52 36.80 67.06
CA ARG A 189 -14.75 37.48 65.76
C ARG A 189 -14.50 36.54 64.58
N GLU A 190 -13.48 35.68 64.66
CA GLU A 190 -13.23 34.63 63.67
C GLU A 190 -14.43 33.66 63.59
N TYR A 191 -14.94 33.18 64.74
CA TYR A 191 -16.10 32.30 64.79
C TYR A 191 -17.37 32.90 64.18
N ILE A 192 -17.65 34.18 64.41
CA ILE A 192 -18.75 34.90 63.75
C ILE A 192 -18.56 34.92 62.23
N LYS A 193 -17.36 35.24 61.77
CA LYS A 193 -17.07 35.26 60.33
C LYS A 193 -17.28 33.89 59.70
N GLU A 194 -16.76 32.83 60.32
CA GLU A 194 -16.90 31.45 59.84
C GLU A 194 -18.37 31.00 59.78
N SER A 195 -19.21 31.41 60.74
CA SER A 195 -20.61 30.97 60.81
C SER A 195 -21.47 31.45 59.64
N SER A 196 -21.09 32.54 58.98
CA SER A 196 -21.78 33.05 57.79
C SER A 196 -21.42 32.30 56.49
N LYS A 197 -20.29 31.59 56.46
CA LYS A 197 -19.62 31.16 55.22
C LYS A 197 -20.46 30.23 54.33
N TYR A 198 -21.25 29.35 54.95
CA TYR A 198 -22.00 28.30 54.26
C TYR A 198 -23.52 28.41 54.44
N LEU A 199 -24.02 29.52 54.99
CA LEU A 199 -25.45 29.70 55.22
C LEU A 199 -26.29 29.66 53.95
N ASP A 200 -25.76 30.25 52.88
CA ASP A 200 -26.43 30.29 51.58
C ASP A 200 -26.70 28.89 51.00
N ASP A 201 -25.83 27.93 51.30
CA ASP A 201 -25.97 26.53 50.90
C ASP A 201 -26.93 25.77 51.83
N TYR A 202 -26.82 25.98 53.16
CA TYR A 202 -27.63 25.24 54.13
C TYR A 202 -29.08 25.69 54.21
N ILE A 203 -29.38 26.98 54.07
CA ILE A 203 -30.74 27.51 54.27
C ILE A 203 -31.76 26.83 53.34
N PRO A 204 -31.53 26.72 52.01
CA PRO A 204 -32.42 25.99 51.12
C PRO A 204 -32.68 24.53 51.53
N LEU A 205 -31.64 23.85 52.03
CA LEU A 205 -31.72 22.47 52.49
C LEU A 205 -32.59 22.34 53.75
N VAL A 206 -32.40 23.23 54.71
CA VAL A 206 -33.18 23.24 55.95
C VAL A 206 -34.65 23.58 55.69
N PHE A 207 -34.95 24.51 54.78
CA PHE A 207 -36.33 24.76 54.36
C PHE A 207 -36.99 23.55 53.69
N THR A 208 -36.23 22.69 53.02
CA THR A 208 -36.77 21.47 52.40
C THR A 208 -37.21 20.45 53.45
N ILE A 209 -36.49 20.39 54.58
CA ILE A 209 -36.72 19.42 55.66
C ILE A 209 -37.69 19.96 56.71
N ASN A 210 -37.68 21.27 56.98
CA ASN A 210 -38.40 21.87 58.09
C ASN A 210 -39.56 22.77 57.62
N ASP A 211 -40.78 22.23 57.71
CA ASP A 211 -41.99 22.93 57.31
C ASP A 211 -42.36 24.11 58.23
N ARG A 212 -41.75 24.27 59.42
CA ARG A 212 -42.04 25.37 60.37
C ARG A 212 -41.28 26.66 60.03
N LEU A 213 -40.14 26.56 59.36
CA LEU A 213 -39.33 27.71 58.95
C LEU A 213 -39.95 28.37 57.71
N LYS A 214 -40.29 29.66 57.80
CA LYS A 214 -40.98 30.38 56.71
C LYS A 214 -40.15 31.46 56.06
N GLU A 215 -39.30 32.13 56.84
CA GLU A 215 -38.47 33.24 56.35
C GLU A 215 -37.14 33.31 57.10
N VAL A 216 -36.05 33.53 56.37
CA VAL A 216 -34.73 33.85 56.93
C VAL A 216 -34.20 35.08 56.22
N VAL A 217 -33.86 36.11 56.98
CA VAL A 217 -33.25 37.35 56.50
C VAL A 217 -31.81 37.42 57.02
N ILE A 218 -30.85 37.67 56.15
CA ILE A 218 -29.44 37.86 56.51
C ILE A 218 -29.02 39.28 56.15
N HIS A 219 -28.51 40.02 57.14
CA HIS A 219 -27.83 41.29 56.95
C HIS A 219 -26.32 41.07 56.92
N GLN A 220 -25.73 41.27 55.75
CA GLN A 220 -24.31 41.04 55.49
C GLN A 220 -23.44 42.17 56.06
N PRO A 221 -22.15 41.91 56.36
CA PRO A 221 -21.24 42.94 56.89
C PRO A 221 -21.07 44.16 55.95
N ASN A 222 -21.22 43.95 54.64
CA ASN A 222 -21.13 45.00 53.63
C ASN A 222 -22.42 45.83 53.47
N GLY A 223 -23.47 45.54 54.26
CA GLY A 223 -24.78 46.18 54.20
C GLY A 223 -25.76 45.56 53.22
N ALA A 224 -25.38 44.53 52.45
CA ALA A 224 -26.31 43.78 51.61
C ALA A 224 -27.32 42.99 52.47
N LYS A 225 -28.46 42.68 51.87
CA LYS A 225 -29.55 41.94 52.53
C LYS A 225 -29.97 40.77 51.66
N ASP A 226 -29.89 39.56 52.20
CA ASP A 226 -30.41 38.35 51.58
C ASP A 226 -31.70 37.91 52.29
N THR A 227 -32.74 37.60 51.53
CA THR A 227 -34.04 37.17 52.05
C THR A 227 -34.41 35.83 51.41
N TYR A 228 -34.61 34.82 52.25
CA TYR A 228 -35.04 33.48 51.89
C TYR A 228 -36.46 33.25 52.38
N GLN A 229 -37.34 32.78 51.51
CA GLN A 229 -38.74 32.50 51.82
C GLN A 229 -39.16 31.13 51.27
N PHE A 230 -39.87 30.37 52.09
CA PHE A 230 -40.51 29.14 51.62
C PHE A 230 -41.67 29.47 50.69
N HIS A 231 -41.72 28.86 49.50
CA HIS A 231 -42.83 29.06 48.56
C HIS A 231 -43.80 27.86 48.56
N SER A 232 -43.33 26.67 48.18
CA SER A 232 -44.18 25.47 48.16
C SER A 232 -43.38 24.17 48.17
N LYS A 233 -44.03 23.06 48.54
CA LYS A 233 -43.51 21.69 48.42
C LYS A 233 -44.61 20.80 47.83
N GLN A 234 -44.33 20.10 46.73
CA GLN A 234 -45.33 19.37 45.96
C GLN A 234 -44.82 17.97 45.56
N ARG A 235 -45.71 16.99 45.62
CA ARG A 235 -45.43 15.61 45.19
C ARG A 235 -45.38 15.52 43.66
N ILE A 236 -44.32 14.92 43.13
CA ILE A 236 -44.17 14.60 41.70
C ILE A 236 -44.79 13.23 41.42
N LYS A 237 -45.88 13.21 40.65
CA LYS A 237 -46.54 11.97 40.24
C LYS A 237 -45.65 11.15 39.29
N ASN A 238 -45.46 9.87 39.61
CA ASN A 238 -44.73 8.91 38.78
C ASN A 238 -45.36 7.50 38.88
N ASP A 239 -45.03 6.63 37.93
CA ASP A 239 -45.53 5.24 37.81
C ASP A 239 -44.63 4.22 38.52
N LYS A 240 -43.53 4.66 39.13
CA LYS A 240 -42.48 3.80 39.71
C LYS A 240 -42.62 3.56 41.21
N GLY A 241 -43.66 4.13 41.83
CA GLY A 241 -43.92 3.97 43.26
C GLY A 241 -42.95 4.74 44.17
N ILE A 242 -42.21 5.71 43.63
CA ILE A 242 -41.25 6.52 44.40
C ILE A 242 -41.95 7.77 44.90
N GLU A 243 -41.85 8.06 46.19
CA GLU A 243 -42.45 9.24 46.82
C GLU A 243 -41.53 10.46 46.64
N LEU A 244 -41.52 11.00 45.42
CA LEU A 244 -40.68 12.12 45.00
C LEU A 244 -41.39 13.46 45.21
N HIS A 245 -40.70 14.45 45.77
CA HIS A 245 -41.20 15.80 46.05
C HIS A 245 -40.29 16.87 45.44
N GLN A 246 -40.88 18.01 45.09
CA GLN A 246 -40.18 19.22 44.68
C GLN A 246 -40.47 20.35 45.68
N SER A 247 -39.43 20.93 46.24
CA SER A 247 -39.48 22.12 47.09
C SER A 247 -39.04 23.34 46.27
N ILE A 248 -39.83 24.41 46.33
CA ILE A 248 -39.55 25.70 45.69
C ILE A 248 -39.38 26.75 46.79
N LEU A 249 -38.28 27.50 46.71
CA LEU A 249 -37.92 28.56 47.66
C LEU A 249 -37.58 29.83 46.88
N LEU A 250 -37.71 30.99 47.52
CA LEU A 250 -37.35 32.28 46.94
C LEU A 250 -36.16 32.86 47.68
N LYS A 251 -35.03 33.07 46.99
CA LYS A 251 -33.90 33.88 47.46
C LYS A 251 -33.95 35.21 46.73
N ASN A 252 -34.22 36.32 47.43
CA ASN A 252 -34.33 37.65 46.84
C ASN A 252 -35.29 37.69 45.62
N ASN A 253 -36.39 36.92 45.67
CA ASN A 253 -37.37 36.67 44.59
C ASN A 253 -36.92 35.75 43.44
N GLU A 254 -35.73 35.16 43.50
CA GLU A 254 -35.31 34.12 42.55
C GLU A 254 -35.66 32.72 43.08
N GLU A 255 -36.20 31.87 42.19
CA GLU A 255 -36.60 30.51 42.54
C GLU A 255 -35.40 29.56 42.65
N ILE A 256 -35.33 28.87 43.78
CA ILE A 256 -34.47 27.71 44.03
C ILE A 256 -35.37 26.47 44.03
N HIS A 257 -34.97 25.45 43.26
CA HIS A 257 -35.69 24.17 43.19
C HIS A 257 -34.83 23.07 43.79
N LEU A 258 -35.40 22.30 44.70
CA LEU A 258 -34.78 21.13 45.30
C LEU A 258 -35.71 19.94 45.16
N PHE A 259 -35.14 18.76 44.97
CA PHE A 259 -35.88 17.51 44.84
C PHE A 259 -35.57 16.61 46.04
N SER A 260 -36.56 15.91 46.56
CA SER A 260 -36.35 14.97 47.67
C SER A 260 -37.21 13.71 47.56
N ILE A 261 -36.68 12.59 48.05
CA ILE A 261 -37.41 11.34 48.24
C ILE A 261 -37.86 11.27 49.70
N ARG A 262 -39.13 10.92 49.95
CA ARG A 262 -39.67 10.82 51.32
C ARG A 262 -40.12 9.41 51.66
N ASP A 263 -39.91 8.99 52.90
CA ASP A 263 -40.53 7.81 53.49
C ASP A 263 -41.19 8.25 54.81
N GLU A 264 -42.52 8.27 54.83
CA GLU A 264 -43.29 8.79 55.98
C GLU A 264 -43.25 7.84 57.18
N GLU A 265 -43.06 6.53 56.96
CA GLU A 265 -43.05 5.51 58.01
C GLU A 265 -41.78 5.61 58.87
N GLU A 266 -40.63 5.79 58.22
CA GLU A 266 -39.33 5.96 58.88
C GLU A 266 -38.91 7.41 59.08
N GLU A 267 -39.76 8.37 58.71
CA GLU A 267 -39.49 9.81 58.77
C GLU A 267 -38.17 10.20 58.07
N ILE A 268 -37.93 9.59 56.90
CA ILE A 268 -36.76 9.84 56.06
C ILE A 268 -37.10 10.86 54.99
N GLU A 269 -36.18 11.80 54.76
CA GLU A 269 -36.20 12.68 53.60
C GLU A 269 -34.80 12.83 53.02
N ILE A 270 -34.61 12.39 51.77
CA ILE A 270 -33.34 12.38 51.06
C ILE A 270 -33.37 13.48 50.00
N ILE A 271 -32.59 14.54 50.18
CA ILE A 271 -32.46 15.61 49.18
C ILE A 271 -31.52 15.12 48.08
N LEU A 272 -32.00 15.17 46.85
CA LEU A 272 -31.29 14.78 45.65
C LEU A 272 -30.41 15.93 45.15
N PRO A 273 -29.21 15.63 44.64
CA PRO A 273 -28.30 16.62 44.07
C PRO A 273 -28.75 17.07 42.67
N ILE A 274 -29.98 17.54 42.50
CA ILE A 274 -30.54 17.91 41.18
C ILE A 274 -30.93 19.38 41.21
N ASN A 275 -30.46 20.14 40.21
CA ASN A 275 -30.84 21.54 40.04
C ASN A 275 -32.10 21.70 39.16
N LYS A 276 -32.57 22.94 39.00
CA LYS A 276 -33.77 23.26 38.19
C LYS A 276 -33.67 22.89 36.70
N ASN A 277 -32.46 22.63 36.18
CA ASN A 277 -32.19 22.27 34.79
C ASN A 277 -32.06 20.74 34.59
N ASN A 278 -32.38 19.93 35.62
CA ASN A 278 -32.14 18.49 35.66
C ASN A 278 -30.66 18.12 35.45
N GLU A 279 -29.75 18.94 35.98
CA GLU A 279 -28.34 18.59 36.07
C GLU A 279 -28.03 18.13 37.48
N VAL A 280 -27.24 17.06 37.59
CA VAL A 280 -26.72 16.61 38.86
C VAL A 280 -25.65 17.60 39.29
N ILE A 281 -25.69 18.07 40.53
CA ILE A 281 -24.72 19.01 41.09
C ILE A 281 -23.89 18.33 42.17
N GLN A 282 -22.66 18.79 42.39
CA GLN A 282 -21.90 18.38 43.56
C GLN A 282 -22.29 19.29 44.72
N PHE A 283 -22.83 18.75 45.81
CA PHE A 283 -22.99 19.53 47.03
C PHE A 283 -21.62 19.94 47.56
N ASN A 284 -21.50 21.19 48.01
CA ASN A 284 -20.28 21.72 48.61
C ASN A 284 -19.73 20.76 49.68
N GLU A 285 -18.44 20.46 49.61
CA GLU A 285 -17.73 19.52 50.51
C GLU A 285 -17.79 19.94 51.98
N ASN A 286 -18.13 21.20 52.26
CA ASN A 286 -18.27 21.74 53.61
C ASN A 286 -19.70 21.65 54.16
N ILE A 287 -20.61 20.99 53.44
CA ILE A 287 -22.01 20.83 53.83
C ILE A 287 -22.23 19.44 54.40
N ALA A 288 -22.83 19.39 55.59
CA ALA A 288 -23.18 18.14 56.27
C ALA A 288 -24.02 17.25 55.35
N ARG A 289 -23.76 15.94 55.35
CA ARG A 289 -24.55 14.98 54.56
C ARG A 289 -25.67 14.33 55.36
N LEU A 290 -25.60 14.39 56.70
CA LEU A 290 -26.62 13.86 57.59
C LEU A 290 -27.32 14.97 58.36
N PHE A 291 -28.64 14.86 58.46
CA PHE A 291 -29.51 15.82 59.14
C PHE A 291 -30.39 15.10 60.16
N TYR A 292 -30.55 15.72 61.32
CA TYR A 292 -31.53 15.35 62.34
C TYR A 292 -32.35 16.61 62.64
N TYR A 293 -33.39 16.85 61.83
CA TYR A 293 -34.13 18.13 61.70
C TYR A 293 -33.31 19.30 61.15
N TYR A 294 -32.02 19.36 61.51
CA TYR A 294 -31.03 20.35 61.13
C TYR A 294 -29.69 19.66 60.81
N PRO A 295 -28.74 20.36 60.15
CA PRO A 295 -27.48 19.76 59.74
C PRO A 295 -26.64 19.24 60.92
N LEU A 296 -26.17 18.00 60.85
CA LEU A 296 -25.17 17.46 61.77
C LEU A 296 -23.78 17.93 61.33
N ILE A 297 -23.36 19.10 61.82
CA ILE A 297 -22.07 19.75 61.49
C ILE A 297 -20.91 18.88 62.01
N GLY A 298 -20.22 18.21 61.09
CA GLY A 298 -19.25 17.13 61.31
C GLY A 298 -19.48 15.90 60.42
N SER A 299 -20.62 15.82 59.72
CA SER A 299 -20.97 14.76 58.76
C SER A 299 -20.73 15.16 57.30
N GLU A 300 -19.90 16.19 57.04
CA GLU A 300 -19.60 16.68 55.69
C GLU A 300 -18.91 15.60 54.84
N ASP A 301 -17.96 14.90 55.45
CA ASP A 301 -17.16 13.83 54.85
C ASP A 301 -17.80 12.45 55.07
N PHE A 302 -19.13 12.35 54.94
CA PHE A 302 -19.83 11.06 55.02
C PHE A 302 -19.60 10.19 53.77
N GLY A 303 -19.18 10.79 52.65
CA GLY A 303 -18.84 10.07 51.43
C GLY A 303 -19.97 9.94 50.41
N LEU A 304 -21.04 10.74 50.54
CA LEU A 304 -22.17 10.76 49.60
C LEU A 304 -22.39 12.17 49.01
N ASN A 305 -22.87 12.22 47.77
CA ASN A 305 -23.41 13.44 47.15
C ASN A 305 -24.93 13.59 47.37
N PHE A 306 -25.48 12.95 48.40
CA PHE A 306 -26.89 13.06 48.80
C PHE A 306 -26.96 13.60 50.23
N ILE A 307 -28.05 14.29 50.57
CA ILE A 307 -28.30 14.73 51.94
C ILE A 307 -29.43 13.90 52.51
N ILE A 308 -29.16 13.23 53.63
CA ILE A 308 -30.09 12.33 54.29
C ILE A 308 -30.56 12.98 55.58
N ASN A 309 -31.86 13.32 55.66
CA ASN A 309 -32.51 13.63 56.92
C ASN A 309 -33.29 12.41 57.43
N CYS A 310 -33.16 12.11 58.71
CA CYS A 310 -34.07 11.21 59.38
C CYS A 310 -34.31 11.67 60.82
N ASN A 311 -35.58 11.82 61.19
CA ASN A 311 -35.99 12.25 62.52
C ASN A 311 -35.85 11.14 63.58
N LYS A 312 -35.55 9.91 63.16
CA LYS A 312 -35.27 8.76 64.03
C LYS A 312 -33.77 8.49 64.22
N PHE A 313 -32.88 9.29 63.62
CA PHE A 313 -31.45 9.16 63.87
C PHE A 313 -31.11 9.35 65.36
N LEU A 314 -30.10 8.61 65.80
CA LEU A 314 -29.55 8.66 67.15
C LEU A 314 -28.14 9.27 67.08
N PRO A 315 -28.01 10.62 67.24
CA PRO A 315 -26.75 11.33 67.08
C PRO A 315 -25.83 11.18 68.29
N THR A 316 -24.54 11.42 68.07
CA THR A 316 -23.51 11.52 69.12
C THR A 316 -23.74 12.74 70.03
N GLU A 317 -23.17 12.75 71.24
CA GLU A 317 -22.99 13.97 72.03
C GLU A 317 -21.65 14.62 71.65
N PRO A 318 -21.60 15.39 70.56
CA PRO A 318 -22.08 16.78 70.58
C PRO A 318 -22.99 17.16 69.39
N ARG A 319 -23.64 16.19 68.73
CA ARG A 319 -24.52 16.30 67.55
C ARG A 319 -23.80 16.68 66.25
N ASP A 320 -22.67 16.05 66.01
CA ASP A 320 -21.88 16.21 64.78
C ASP A 320 -22.01 15.02 63.83
N THR A 321 -22.39 13.85 64.32
CA THR A 321 -22.60 12.64 63.52
C THR A 321 -23.58 11.67 64.23
N ILE A 322 -23.72 10.45 63.72
CA ILE A 322 -24.56 9.36 64.26
C ILE A 322 -23.71 8.16 64.71
N HIS A 323 -24.22 7.37 65.65
CA HIS A 323 -23.58 6.13 66.08
C HIS A 323 -23.71 5.06 64.97
N LEU A 324 -22.59 4.54 64.44
CA LEU A 324 -22.61 3.55 63.34
C LEU A 324 -21.96 2.22 63.69
N LYS A 325 -20.73 2.23 64.22
CA LYS A 325 -20.03 1.01 64.67
C LYS A 325 -18.89 1.42 65.60
N SER A 326 -18.82 0.83 66.79
CA SER A 326 -17.74 1.05 67.77
C SER A 326 -17.53 -0.16 68.67
N ASP A 327 -16.51 -0.10 69.54
CA ASP A 327 -16.26 -1.10 70.58
C ASP A 327 -17.14 -0.91 71.84
N LYS A 328 -18.04 0.08 71.85
CA LYS A 328 -18.81 0.47 73.04
C LYS A 328 -20.16 -0.23 73.10
N ASP A 329 -20.30 -1.14 74.06
CA ASP A 329 -21.57 -1.86 74.28
C ASP A 329 -22.77 -0.94 74.58
N GLN A 330 -22.55 0.23 75.17
CA GLN A 330 -23.62 1.14 75.59
C GLN A 330 -24.41 1.76 74.41
N VAL A 331 -23.83 1.81 73.20
CA VAL A 331 -24.44 2.44 72.02
C VAL A 331 -24.79 1.45 70.92
N LYS A 332 -24.60 0.14 71.12
CA LYS A 332 -24.85 -0.89 70.09
C LYS A 332 -26.27 -0.91 69.54
N ALA A 333 -27.27 -0.70 70.39
CA ALA A 333 -28.66 -0.61 69.95
C ALA A 333 -28.89 0.61 69.04
N ASP A 334 -28.25 1.73 69.38
CA ASP A 334 -28.32 2.96 68.59
C ASP A 334 -27.60 2.80 67.24
N GLU A 335 -26.45 2.10 67.24
CA GLU A 335 -25.70 1.73 66.04
C GLU A 335 -26.50 0.82 65.08
N GLU A 336 -27.19 -0.19 65.61
CA GLU A 336 -28.03 -1.08 64.80
C GLU A 336 -29.21 -0.31 64.17
N ALA A 337 -29.90 0.53 64.95
CA ALA A 337 -31.01 1.33 64.46
C ALA A 337 -30.57 2.32 63.36
N ASN A 338 -29.47 3.04 63.57
CA ASN A 338 -28.92 3.97 62.57
C ASN A 338 -28.49 3.25 61.29
N ARG A 339 -27.83 2.08 61.39
CA ARG A 339 -27.41 1.30 60.21
C ARG A 339 -28.60 0.84 59.37
N LEU A 340 -29.69 0.38 60.00
CA LEU A 340 -30.93 0.02 59.30
C LEU A 340 -31.52 1.21 58.53
N ILE A 341 -31.49 2.41 59.12
CA ILE A 341 -31.93 3.64 58.44
C ILE A 341 -31.03 3.92 57.22
N ILE A 342 -29.70 3.85 57.35
CA ILE A 342 -28.76 4.07 56.24
C ILE A 342 -28.97 3.04 55.11
N GLU A 343 -29.24 1.77 55.45
CA GLU A 343 -29.55 0.73 54.46
C GLU A 343 -30.86 1.00 53.71
N LYS A 344 -31.91 1.42 54.44
CA LYS A 344 -33.18 1.84 53.85
C LYS A 344 -32.99 3.06 52.94
N CYS A 345 -32.23 4.07 53.37
CA CYS A 345 -31.89 5.24 52.56
C CYS A 345 -31.15 4.86 51.29
N SER A 346 -30.15 3.98 51.38
CA SER A 346 -29.39 3.46 50.23
C SER A 346 -30.34 2.79 49.24
N SER A 347 -31.27 1.96 49.74
CA SER A 347 -32.27 1.27 48.91
C SER A 347 -33.21 2.24 48.19
N LEU A 348 -33.66 3.31 48.87
CA LEU A 348 -34.48 4.36 48.27
C LEU A 348 -33.72 5.11 47.17
N ILE A 349 -32.45 5.44 47.40
CA ILE A 349 -31.57 6.09 46.43
C ILE A 349 -31.41 5.21 45.19
N PHE A 350 -31.04 3.94 45.34
CA PHE A 350 -30.87 3.03 44.20
C PHE A 350 -32.17 2.75 43.46
N SER A 351 -33.30 2.65 44.17
CA SER A 351 -34.62 2.58 43.53
C SER A 351 -34.86 3.79 42.62
N PHE A 352 -34.56 5.00 43.11
CA PHE A 352 -34.63 6.22 42.32
C PHE A 352 -33.67 6.21 41.12
N LEU A 353 -32.39 5.90 41.33
CA LEU A 353 -31.39 5.88 40.27
C LEU A 353 -31.74 4.89 39.15
N ARG A 354 -32.26 3.70 39.49
CA ARG A 354 -32.72 2.69 38.51
C ARG A 354 -34.01 3.07 37.79
N SER A 355 -34.83 3.92 38.41
CA SER A 355 -36.15 4.28 37.88
C SER A 355 -36.10 5.26 36.70
N ASN A 356 -35.03 6.07 36.63
CA ASN A 356 -34.85 7.17 35.67
C ASN A 356 -36.09 8.10 35.57
N ILE A 357 -36.77 8.39 36.69
CA ILE A 357 -37.94 9.29 36.72
C ILE A 357 -37.56 10.71 36.31
N ILE A 358 -36.38 11.16 36.72
CA ILE A 358 -35.79 12.44 36.30
C ILE A 358 -34.62 12.09 35.37
N GLU A 359 -34.79 12.37 34.08
CA GLU A 359 -33.70 12.26 33.11
C GLU A 359 -32.72 13.42 33.35
N VAL A 360 -31.47 13.08 33.66
CA VAL A 360 -30.41 14.05 33.95
C VAL A 360 -29.34 14.04 32.85
N LYS A 361 -28.70 15.19 32.62
CA LYS A 361 -27.68 15.32 31.58
C LYS A 361 -26.34 14.69 31.94
N ASN A 362 -25.98 14.72 33.23
CA ASN A 362 -24.65 14.37 33.74
C ASN A 362 -24.76 13.41 34.97
N PRO A 363 -25.20 12.16 34.78
CA PRO A 363 -25.44 11.22 35.88
C PRO A 363 -24.17 10.82 36.66
N LEU A 364 -22.98 11.11 36.13
CA LEU A 364 -21.69 10.85 36.77
C LEU A 364 -21.63 11.32 38.23
N LEU A 365 -22.18 12.49 38.55
CA LEU A 365 -22.11 13.03 39.92
C LEU A 365 -22.98 12.26 40.93
N TYR A 366 -23.84 11.33 40.48
CA TYR A 366 -24.47 10.35 41.38
C TYR A 366 -23.51 9.26 41.84
N THR A 367 -22.47 8.97 41.06
CA THR A 367 -21.50 7.90 41.34
C THR A 367 -20.32 8.39 42.18
N ASN A 368 -20.31 9.67 42.58
CA ASN A 368 -19.31 10.24 43.47
C ASN A 368 -19.54 9.76 44.91
N VAL A 369 -19.10 8.53 45.18
CA VAL A 369 -19.25 7.84 46.45
C VAL A 369 -17.87 7.47 46.96
N ASN A 370 -17.50 8.03 48.10
CA ASN A 370 -16.19 7.82 48.72
C ASN A 370 -16.32 7.79 50.24
N PHE A 371 -16.65 6.62 50.78
CA PHE A 371 -16.66 6.43 52.22
C PHE A 371 -15.24 6.30 52.74
N ARG A 372 -14.79 7.26 53.56
CA ARG A 372 -13.43 7.24 54.13
C ARG A 372 -13.19 6.03 55.03
N THR A 373 -12.15 5.24 54.72
CA THR A 373 -11.73 4.05 55.47
C THR A 373 -10.36 4.15 56.12
N ASP A 374 -9.76 5.35 56.14
CA ASP A 374 -8.40 5.64 56.62
C ASP A 374 -8.37 6.39 57.96
N ARG A 375 -9.47 6.34 58.73
CA ARG A 375 -9.59 7.04 60.02
C ARG A 375 -8.87 6.25 61.13
N ASP A 376 -8.59 6.91 62.25
CA ASP A 376 -8.07 6.24 63.46
C ASP A 376 -9.07 5.20 64.04
N ASP A 377 -10.35 5.29 63.67
CA ASP A 377 -11.43 4.40 64.13
C ASP A 377 -11.57 3.16 63.21
N ILE A 378 -10.92 2.06 63.62
CA ILE A 378 -10.91 0.79 62.89
C ILE A 378 -12.32 0.23 62.67
N PHE A 379 -13.20 0.30 63.68
CA PHE A 379 -14.55 -0.26 63.60
C PHE A 379 -15.41 0.49 62.59
N LEU A 380 -15.29 1.82 62.57
CA LEU A 380 -15.98 2.65 61.61
C LEU A 380 -15.45 2.42 60.17
N ASN A 381 -14.14 2.27 60.00
CA ASN A 381 -13.52 1.95 58.71
C ASN A 381 -14.02 0.61 58.16
N GLU A 382 -14.18 -0.42 59.00
CA GLU A 382 -14.76 -1.70 58.59
C GLU A 382 -16.18 -1.52 58.03
N TYR A 383 -17.04 -0.78 58.75
CA TYR A 383 -18.41 -0.52 58.27
C TYR A 383 -18.42 0.26 56.95
N PHE A 384 -17.58 1.28 56.82
CA PHE A 384 -17.50 2.05 55.57
C PHE A 384 -16.93 1.25 54.41
N THR A 385 -16.04 0.28 54.66
CA THR A 385 -15.57 -0.67 53.64
C THR A 385 -16.73 -1.55 53.17
N GLU A 386 -17.50 -2.13 54.10
CA GLU A 386 -18.70 -2.92 53.77
C GLU A 386 -19.72 -2.10 52.96
N LEU A 387 -19.97 -0.86 53.37
CA LEU A 387 -20.90 0.04 52.70
C LEU A 387 -20.41 0.45 51.30
N SER A 388 -19.11 0.74 51.16
CA SER A 388 -18.46 1.05 49.87
C SER A 388 -18.61 -0.11 48.90
N ASN A 389 -18.32 -1.34 49.31
CA ASN A 389 -18.47 -2.52 48.47
C ASN A 389 -19.92 -2.72 47.99
N LYS A 390 -20.89 -2.53 48.88
CA LYS A 390 -22.33 -2.63 48.55
C LYS A 390 -22.75 -1.55 47.55
N TRP A 391 -22.36 -0.30 47.77
CA TRP A 391 -22.67 0.81 46.87
C TRP A 391 -21.98 0.67 45.52
N ASN A 392 -20.70 0.28 45.49
CA ASN A 392 -19.96 0.07 44.25
C ASN A 392 -20.60 -1.05 43.41
N SER A 393 -21.00 -2.16 44.03
CA SER A 393 -21.70 -3.25 43.33
C SER A 393 -23.02 -2.76 42.71
N GLU A 394 -23.82 -1.99 43.45
CA GLU A 394 -25.09 -1.44 42.96
C GLU A 394 -24.92 -0.37 41.88
N LEU A 395 -23.96 0.54 42.03
CA LEU A 395 -23.63 1.57 41.04
C LEU A 395 -23.13 0.95 39.73
N SER A 396 -22.34 -0.13 39.84
CA SER A 396 -21.66 -0.74 38.70
C SER A 396 -22.58 -1.24 37.57
N GLU A 397 -23.82 -1.54 37.93
CA GLU A 397 -24.88 -2.00 37.03
C GLU A 397 -25.66 -0.85 36.35
N LEU A 398 -25.49 0.40 36.82
CA LEU A 398 -26.25 1.54 36.32
C LEU A 398 -25.76 1.99 34.94
N PRO A 399 -26.64 2.18 33.94
CA PRO A 399 -26.29 2.57 32.59
C PRO A 399 -26.03 4.08 32.46
N PHE A 400 -25.07 4.61 33.20
CA PHE A 400 -24.80 6.05 33.30
C PHE A 400 -23.67 6.55 32.42
N VAL A 401 -22.79 5.66 31.96
CA VAL A 401 -21.62 6.08 31.20
C VAL A 401 -22.00 6.27 29.74
N LYS A 402 -21.91 7.51 29.26
CA LYS A 402 -22.10 7.82 27.84
C LYS A 402 -20.84 7.45 27.08
N THR A 403 -20.95 6.48 26.18
CA THR A 403 -19.89 6.12 25.21
C THR A 403 -20.34 6.50 23.79
N ASN A 404 -19.46 6.33 22.81
CA ASN A 404 -19.81 6.50 21.40
C ASN A 404 -20.90 5.51 20.92
N ASP A 405 -21.04 4.37 21.61
CA ASP A 405 -22.04 3.33 21.34
C ASP A 405 -23.34 3.51 22.17
N GLY A 406 -23.52 4.67 22.80
CA GLY A 406 -24.65 4.98 23.68
C GLY A 406 -24.34 4.81 25.17
N TYR A 407 -25.38 4.81 26.00
CA TYR A 407 -25.22 4.63 27.45
C TYR A 407 -24.92 3.17 27.79
N LYS A 408 -23.84 2.95 28.54
CA LYS A 408 -23.37 1.64 29.01
C LYS A 408 -23.33 1.61 30.53
N SER A 409 -23.41 0.40 31.08
CA SER A 409 -23.19 0.18 32.51
C SER A 409 -21.72 0.43 32.87
N ILE A 410 -21.49 0.89 34.09
CA ILE A 410 -20.16 1.25 34.60
C ILE A 410 -19.15 0.09 34.47
N ASN A 411 -19.56 -1.16 34.72
CA ASN A 411 -18.69 -2.35 34.57
C ASN A 411 -18.37 -2.75 33.13
N ASN A 412 -19.12 -2.26 32.13
CA ASN A 412 -18.92 -2.62 30.72
C ASN A 412 -18.08 -1.57 29.96
N VAL A 413 -17.43 -0.67 30.69
CA VAL A 413 -16.63 0.43 30.16
C VAL A 413 -15.19 0.31 30.66
N SER A 414 -14.25 0.65 29.79
CA SER A 414 -12.83 0.78 30.13
C SER A 414 -12.52 2.25 30.44
N TYR A 415 -11.73 2.48 31.48
CA TYR A 415 -11.29 3.81 31.93
C TYR A 415 -9.79 3.98 31.66
N LEU A 416 -9.27 5.19 31.84
CA LEU A 416 -7.85 5.47 31.64
C LEU A 416 -7.09 5.32 32.96
N SER A 417 -5.87 4.76 32.92
CA SER A 417 -4.98 4.78 34.08
C SER A 417 -4.60 6.22 34.47
N GLU A 418 -4.16 6.40 35.72
CA GLU A 418 -3.75 7.71 36.26
C GLU A 418 -2.68 8.40 35.39
N ASP A 419 -1.84 7.62 34.71
CA ASP A 419 -0.77 8.11 33.84
C ASP A 419 -1.28 8.99 32.69
N PHE A 420 -2.51 8.75 32.20
CA PHE A 420 -3.11 9.55 31.14
C PHE A 420 -3.78 10.84 31.65
N LEU A 421 -4.13 10.92 32.94
CA LEU A 421 -5.02 11.96 33.48
C LEU A 421 -4.28 13.25 33.82
N ASN A 422 -2.99 13.17 34.15
CA ASN A 422 -2.17 14.29 34.60
C ASN A 422 -1.39 14.95 33.44
N THR A 423 -2.09 15.33 32.36
CA THR A 423 -1.44 15.92 31.17
C THR A 423 -2.10 17.22 30.69
N GLU A 424 -1.36 18.01 29.91
CA GLU A 424 -1.89 19.22 29.27
C GLU A 424 -3.00 18.87 28.27
N ASP A 425 -4.03 19.72 28.15
CA ASP A 425 -5.23 19.47 27.33
C ASP A 425 -4.89 19.04 25.88
N ASP A 426 -3.94 19.72 25.23
CA ASP A 426 -3.53 19.41 23.85
C ASP A 426 -2.90 18.01 23.71
N LEU A 427 -2.21 17.54 24.76
CA LEU A 427 -1.59 16.21 24.79
C LEU A 427 -2.63 15.13 25.11
N PHE A 428 -3.59 15.43 26.01
CA PHE A 428 -4.70 14.55 26.30
C PHE A 428 -5.55 14.26 25.05
N ASP A 429 -5.77 15.28 24.22
CA ASP A 429 -6.45 15.15 22.93
C ASP A 429 -5.79 14.11 22.03
N CYS A 430 -4.46 14.12 21.98
CA CYS A 430 -3.67 13.14 21.24
C CYS A 430 -3.86 11.72 21.81
N PHE A 431 -3.86 11.58 23.13
CA PHE A 431 -4.06 10.28 23.79
C PHE A 431 -5.46 9.73 23.48
N TYR A 432 -6.48 10.55 23.66
CA TYR A 432 -7.87 10.13 23.42
C TYR A 432 -8.09 9.70 21.97
N GLU A 433 -7.52 10.44 21.00
CA GLU A 433 -7.62 10.07 19.59
C GLU A 433 -7.01 8.67 19.33
N LEU A 434 -5.80 8.41 19.84
CA LEU A 434 -5.14 7.11 19.69
C LEU A 434 -5.90 5.98 20.40
N ILE A 435 -6.39 6.21 21.63
CA ILE A 435 -7.13 5.20 22.41
C ILE A 435 -8.47 4.89 21.74
N SER A 436 -9.21 5.92 21.29
CA SER A 436 -10.52 5.75 20.66
C SER A 436 -10.50 4.96 19.35
N LYS A 437 -9.32 4.85 18.70
CA LYS A 437 -9.11 3.98 17.53
C LYS A 437 -9.25 2.49 17.88
N PHE A 438 -8.87 2.09 19.09
CA PHE A 438 -8.83 0.69 19.52
C PHE A 438 -9.95 0.33 20.50
N TYR A 439 -10.46 1.30 21.26
CA TYR A 439 -11.45 1.08 22.31
C TYR A 439 -12.71 1.92 22.05
N SER A 440 -13.84 1.27 21.73
CA SER A 440 -15.14 1.94 21.57
C SER A 440 -15.94 2.03 22.88
N ASN A 441 -15.62 1.17 23.84
CA ASN A 441 -16.26 1.06 25.15
C ASN A 441 -15.59 1.96 26.20
N ILE A 442 -15.23 3.19 25.83
CA ILE A 442 -14.68 4.21 26.73
C ILE A 442 -15.67 5.38 26.86
N PRO A 443 -15.63 6.18 27.94
CA PRO A 443 -16.46 7.37 28.03
C PRO A 443 -16.16 8.37 26.90
N VAL A 444 -17.14 9.21 26.57
CA VAL A 444 -16.92 10.33 25.65
C VAL A 444 -15.84 11.29 26.19
N LYS A 445 -15.15 11.96 25.27
CA LYS A 445 -13.99 12.82 25.56
C LYS A 445 -14.26 13.85 26.66
N GLU A 446 -15.46 14.43 26.69
CA GLU A 446 -15.81 15.47 27.66
C GLU A 446 -15.86 14.96 29.11
N ASP A 447 -16.16 13.67 29.29
CA ASP A 447 -16.43 13.07 30.61
C ASP A 447 -15.37 12.03 31.03
N ILE A 448 -14.52 11.54 30.11
CA ILE A 448 -13.60 10.41 30.37
C ILE A 448 -12.59 10.67 31.49
N VAL A 449 -12.08 11.89 31.63
CA VAL A 449 -11.14 12.23 32.70
C VAL A 449 -11.81 12.04 34.05
N LYS A 450 -12.98 12.67 34.24
CA LYS A 450 -13.73 12.58 35.50
C LYS A 450 -14.20 11.15 35.77
N TRP A 451 -14.69 10.44 34.76
CA TRP A 451 -15.05 9.03 34.90
C TRP A 451 -13.87 8.18 35.35
N SER A 452 -12.68 8.41 34.80
CA SER A 452 -11.47 7.69 35.16
C SER A 452 -10.99 8.04 36.57
N GLU A 453 -10.99 9.31 36.96
CA GLU A 453 -10.69 9.76 38.33
C GLU A 453 -11.62 9.12 39.37
N HIS A 454 -12.93 9.07 39.08
CA HIS A 454 -13.89 8.40 39.95
C HIS A 454 -13.68 6.88 39.97
N ALA A 455 -13.39 6.28 38.82
CA ALA A 455 -13.15 4.85 38.70
C ALA A 455 -11.93 4.38 39.50
N ILE A 456 -10.85 5.18 39.54
CA ILE A 456 -9.65 4.91 40.35
C ILE A 456 -10.01 4.78 41.84
N ASN A 457 -11.00 5.54 42.32
CA ASN A 457 -11.44 5.50 43.71
C ASN A 457 -12.40 4.34 44.01
N TRP A 458 -12.88 3.60 43.01
CA TRP A 458 -13.74 2.44 43.25
C TRP A 458 -12.91 1.25 43.74
N SER A 459 -13.30 0.66 44.87
CA SER A 459 -12.71 -0.57 45.40
C SER A 459 -13.22 -1.81 44.65
N ASN A 460 -13.13 -1.81 43.31
CA ASN A 460 -13.64 -2.88 42.46
C ASN A 460 -12.55 -3.39 41.50
N GLU A 461 -12.03 -4.58 41.78
CA GLU A 461 -11.02 -5.27 40.96
C GLU A 461 -11.48 -5.59 39.53
N SER A 462 -12.78 -5.56 39.25
CA SER A 462 -13.31 -5.77 37.90
C SER A 462 -13.27 -4.52 37.00
N THR A 463 -12.85 -3.38 37.53
CA THR A 463 -12.71 -2.13 36.75
C THR A 463 -11.52 -2.24 35.81
N ASN A 464 -11.76 -2.07 34.51
CA ASN A 464 -10.72 -2.17 33.50
C ASN A 464 -10.08 -0.81 33.23
N PHE A 465 -8.76 -0.71 33.37
CA PHE A 465 -7.98 0.49 33.08
C PHE A 465 -7.03 0.26 31.90
N ILE A 466 -7.06 1.16 30.93
CA ILE A 466 -6.16 1.19 29.78
C ILE A 466 -4.88 1.90 30.23
N THR A 467 -3.74 1.23 30.07
CA THR A 467 -2.40 1.76 30.37
C THR A 467 -1.65 2.14 29.08
N HIS A 468 -0.52 2.86 29.22
CA HIS A 468 0.39 3.10 28.10
C HIS A 468 0.88 1.80 27.46
N SER A 469 1.10 0.75 28.25
CA SER A 469 1.51 -0.57 27.76
C SER A 469 0.46 -1.15 26.83
N ASP A 470 -0.81 -1.15 27.24
CA ASP A 470 -1.92 -1.69 26.43
C ASP A 470 -2.07 -0.95 25.10
N LEU A 471 -1.96 0.39 25.15
CA LEU A 471 -2.05 1.22 23.95
C LEU A 471 -0.86 0.99 23.01
N LEU A 472 0.35 0.91 23.53
CA LEU A 472 1.56 0.66 22.72
C LEU A 472 1.55 -0.72 22.09
N GLU A 473 1.08 -1.76 22.80
CA GLU A 473 0.88 -3.10 22.22
C GLU A 473 -0.08 -3.02 21.02
N LYS A 474 -1.20 -2.30 21.14
CA LYS A 474 -2.14 -2.12 20.03
C LYS A 474 -1.59 -1.31 18.87
N ILE A 475 -0.80 -0.28 19.15
CA ILE A 475 -0.08 0.48 18.11
C ILE A 475 0.93 -0.42 17.39
N SER A 476 1.61 -1.32 18.11
CA SER A 476 2.62 -2.21 17.50
C SER A 476 2.06 -3.21 16.49
N GLU A 477 0.75 -3.48 16.51
CA GLU A 477 0.04 -4.32 15.53
C GLU A 477 -0.30 -3.58 14.22
N CYS A 478 0.02 -2.28 14.12
CA CYS A 478 -0.38 -1.38 13.04
C CYS A 478 0.82 -0.87 12.21
N SER A 479 0.56 0.11 11.34
CA SER A 479 1.55 0.79 10.49
C SER A 479 1.36 2.31 10.50
N LEU A 480 2.34 3.09 10.04
CA LEU A 480 2.30 4.55 10.10
C LEU A 480 1.08 5.15 9.36
N GLN A 481 0.64 4.53 8.26
CA GLN A 481 -0.54 4.94 7.49
C GLN A 481 -1.85 4.90 8.28
N ASP A 482 -1.90 4.16 9.39
CA ASP A 482 -3.07 4.05 10.25
C ASP A 482 -3.22 5.27 11.17
N PHE A 483 -2.22 6.15 11.25
CA PHE A 483 -2.17 7.24 12.23
C PHE A 483 -1.88 8.59 11.56
N ASN A 484 -2.31 9.65 12.23
CA ASN A 484 -1.75 10.96 11.97
C ASN A 484 -0.31 11.01 12.50
N GLU A 485 0.65 11.22 11.60
CA GLU A 485 2.08 11.25 11.93
C GLU A 485 2.40 12.24 13.07
N THR A 486 1.79 13.42 13.06
CA THR A 486 2.08 14.46 14.07
C THR A 486 1.63 14.03 15.46
N ILE A 487 0.45 13.39 15.55
CA ILE A 487 -0.13 12.91 16.80
C ILE A 487 0.69 11.76 17.37
N LEU A 488 1.07 10.79 16.53
CA LEU A 488 1.88 9.66 16.96
C LEU A 488 3.28 10.11 17.43
N VAL A 489 3.89 11.08 16.72
CA VAL A 489 5.16 11.68 17.12
C VAL A 489 5.06 12.40 18.46
N GLN A 490 3.98 13.15 18.70
CA GLN A 490 3.74 13.81 20.00
C GLN A 490 3.57 12.78 21.13
N TYR A 491 2.80 11.72 20.90
CA TYR A 491 2.65 10.63 21.86
C TYR A 491 3.99 9.94 22.18
N TYR A 492 4.77 9.57 21.17
CA TYR A 492 6.07 8.93 21.38
C TYR A 492 7.08 9.82 22.10
N LYS A 493 7.07 11.14 21.87
CA LYS A 493 7.89 12.08 22.66
C LYS A 493 7.52 12.03 24.14
N HIS A 494 6.22 12.01 24.47
CA HIS A 494 5.78 11.87 25.85
C HIS A 494 6.26 10.56 26.48
N ILE A 495 6.18 9.43 25.76
CA ILE A 495 6.70 8.14 26.24
C ILE A 495 8.20 8.20 26.54
N ILE A 496 8.99 8.85 25.66
CA ILE A 496 10.43 8.99 25.82
C ILE A 496 10.80 9.89 27.00
N ASP A 497 10.07 10.98 27.20
CA ASP A 497 10.39 11.99 28.20
C ASP A 497 9.92 11.61 29.62
N PHE A 498 8.81 10.86 29.74
CA PHE A 498 8.11 10.69 31.01
C PHE A 498 7.72 9.25 31.40
N VAL A 499 7.75 8.27 30.49
CA VAL A 499 7.27 6.91 30.77
C VAL A 499 8.44 5.90 30.81
N ASP A 500 8.69 5.19 29.71
CA ASP A 500 9.80 4.25 29.60
C ASP A 500 10.23 4.09 28.13
N ILE A 501 11.51 4.30 27.87
CA ILE A 501 12.08 4.13 26.53
C ILE A 501 12.25 2.65 26.15
N ALA A 502 12.16 1.72 27.12
CA ALA A 502 12.31 0.28 26.90
C ALA A 502 11.27 -0.27 25.91
N TYR A 503 10.06 0.30 25.87
CA TYR A 503 9.00 -0.11 24.93
C TYR A 503 9.47 -0.10 23.46
N PHE A 504 10.29 0.86 23.05
CA PHE A 504 10.80 0.94 21.68
C PHE A 504 11.83 -0.16 21.34
N ASN A 505 12.44 -0.79 22.35
CA ASN A 505 13.30 -1.97 22.16
C ASN A 505 12.48 -3.26 22.10
N ASP A 506 11.40 -3.32 22.87
CA ASP A 506 10.62 -4.55 23.06
C ASP A 506 9.51 -4.73 22.02
N LEU A 507 8.90 -3.62 21.57
CA LEU A 507 7.77 -3.59 20.64
C LEU A 507 8.15 -3.00 19.28
N ASP A 508 7.44 -3.44 18.24
CA ASP A 508 7.56 -2.89 16.90
C ASP A 508 6.79 -1.57 16.81
N LEU A 509 7.43 -0.45 17.15
CA LEU A 509 6.77 0.85 17.28
C LEU A 509 7.29 1.92 16.31
N ILE A 510 8.56 1.83 15.93
CA ILE A 510 9.22 2.90 15.17
C ILE A 510 9.10 2.60 13.67
N PRO A 511 8.51 3.50 12.87
CA PRO A 511 8.40 3.28 11.44
C PRO A 511 9.75 3.39 10.74
N ASN A 512 9.97 2.49 9.79
CA ASN A 512 10.96 2.67 8.75
C ASN A 512 10.46 3.70 7.70
N ILE A 513 11.29 4.03 6.71
CA ILE A 513 10.94 4.97 5.64
C ILE A 513 9.74 4.52 4.77
N GLU A 514 9.31 3.27 4.87
CA GLU A 514 8.12 2.72 4.19
C GLU A 514 6.87 2.75 5.08
N GLY A 515 6.99 3.19 6.34
CA GLY A 515 5.90 3.26 7.31
C GLY A 515 5.66 1.97 8.09
N ASN A 516 6.48 0.94 7.93
CA ASN A 516 6.37 -0.31 8.67
C ASN A 516 7.02 -0.18 10.04
N PHE A 517 6.30 -0.51 11.10
CA PHE A 517 6.82 -0.43 12.46
C PHE A 517 7.80 -1.56 12.77
N ASN A 518 8.87 -1.22 13.47
CA ASN A 518 9.96 -2.11 13.85
C ASN A 518 10.50 -1.71 15.23
N LYS A 519 11.13 -2.66 15.92
CA LYS A 519 11.98 -2.39 17.08
C LYS A 519 13.13 -1.47 16.72
N ILE A 520 13.46 -0.54 17.63
CA ILE A 520 14.50 0.46 17.41
C ILE A 520 15.89 -0.17 17.16
N GLY A 521 16.17 -1.32 17.78
CA GLY A 521 17.45 -2.02 17.63
C GLY A 521 17.71 -2.62 16.23
N VAL A 522 16.67 -2.74 15.39
CA VAL A 522 16.80 -3.25 14.00
C VAL A 522 17.03 -2.10 13.01
N LEU A 523 16.69 -0.88 13.39
CA LEU A 523 16.72 0.29 12.53
C LEU A 523 18.12 0.90 12.44
N LEU A 524 18.32 1.64 11.36
CA LEU A 524 19.53 2.37 11.04
C LEU A 524 19.18 3.84 10.76
N LYS A 525 20.04 4.75 11.22
CA LYS A 525 19.85 6.17 10.97
C LYS A 525 20.55 6.57 9.66
N PRO A 526 19.83 7.08 8.66
CA PRO A 526 20.45 7.53 7.42
C PRO A 526 21.39 8.71 7.69
N ASP A 527 22.62 8.62 7.18
CA ASP A 527 23.61 9.69 7.27
C ASP A 527 24.16 10.06 5.89
N ASN A 528 24.03 11.33 5.53
CA ASN A 528 24.46 11.86 4.22
C ASN A 528 23.87 11.14 2.98
N LEU A 529 22.74 10.44 3.12
CA LEU A 529 22.01 9.82 2.00
C LEU A 529 20.96 10.78 1.45
N ASN A 530 20.93 10.98 0.13
CA ASN A 530 19.89 11.74 -0.56
C ASN A 530 18.81 10.81 -1.11
N ASP A 531 17.67 11.39 -1.55
CA ASP A 531 16.56 10.63 -2.11
C ASP A 531 16.98 9.76 -3.29
N THR A 532 17.89 10.24 -4.14
CA THR A 532 18.45 9.44 -5.25
C THR A 532 19.10 8.15 -4.77
N LEU A 533 19.93 8.19 -3.72
CA LEU A 533 20.56 7.00 -3.16
C LEU A 533 19.52 6.06 -2.53
N ILE A 534 18.53 6.61 -1.83
CA ILE A 534 17.48 5.81 -1.20
C ILE A 534 16.65 5.07 -2.27
N GLU A 535 16.24 5.74 -3.35
CA GLU A 535 15.50 5.11 -4.45
C GLU A 535 16.31 4.03 -5.16
N LEU A 536 17.61 4.27 -5.41
CA LEU A 536 18.50 3.22 -5.95
C LEU A 536 18.62 2.04 -4.97
N GLY A 537 18.70 2.32 -3.68
CA GLY A 537 18.84 1.32 -2.64
C GLY A 537 17.60 0.43 -2.48
N LYS A 538 16.39 0.95 -2.71
CA LYS A 538 15.14 0.15 -2.72
C LYS A 538 15.21 -1.00 -3.73
N VAL A 539 15.96 -0.84 -4.81
CA VAL A 539 16.16 -1.89 -5.82
C VAL A 539 17.42 -2.71 -5.55
N LEU A 540 18.53 -2.06 -5.25
CA LEU A 540 19.84 -2.71 -5.14
C LEU A 540 20.03 -3.47 -3.81
N ILE A 541 19.55 -2.88 -2.71
CA ILE A 541 19.74 -3.35 -1.33
C ILE A 541 18.46 -3.16 -0.49
N PRO A 542 17.31 -3.73 -0.92
CA PRO A 542 16.00 -3.50 -0.29
C PRO A 542 15.98 -3.81 1.21
N VAL A 543 16.68 -4.85 1.65
CA VAL A 543 16.74 -5.28 3.06
C VAL A 543 17.45 -4.25 3.95
N SER A 544 18.46 -3.56 3.43
CA SER A 544 19.21 -2.56 4.19
C SER A 544 18.48 -1.21 4.18
N VAL A 545 17.79 -0.89 3.09
CA VAL A 545 16.94 0.31 2.99
C VAL A 545 15.67 0.20 3.84
N SER A 546 15.06 -0.99 3.94
CA SER A 546 13.89 -1.20 4.81
C SER A 546 14.19 -1.08 6.31
N LYS A 547 15.47 -1.00 6.69
CA LYS A 547 15.90 -0.71 8.07
C LYS A 547 16.10 0.78 8.33
N LEU A 548 16.01 1.64 7.31
CA LEU A 548 16.17 3.07 7.53
C LEU A 548 14.96 3.62 8.27
N ILE A 549 15.22 4.32 9.38
CA ILE A 549 14.18 4.95 10.19
C ILE A 549 13.50 6.11 9.44
N HIS A 550 12.21 6.31 9.68
CA HIS A 550 11.45 7.43 9.12
C HIS A 550 11.94 8.78 9.69
N PRO A 551 12.13 9.84 8.86
CA PRO A 551 12.72 11.11 9.31
C PRO A 551 11.99 11.80 10.48
N ALA A 552 10.65 11.70 10.52
CA ALA A 552 9.83 12.31 11.58
C ALA A 552 10.05 11.65 12.96
N PHE A 553 10.63 10.44 13.00
CA PHE A 553 10.83 9.62 14.20
C PHE A 553 12.30 9.58 14.64
N HIS A 554 13.12 10.54 14.17
CA HIS A 554 14.49 10.74 14.61
C HIS A 554 14.57 11.32 16.04
N PHE A 555 14.13 10.55 17.03
CA PHE A 555 14.30 10.91 18.44
C PHE A 555 15.75 10.68 18.92
N SER A 556 16.04 11.03 20.18
CA SER A 556 17.36 10.90 20.81
C SER A 556 17.71 9.45 21.19
N PHE A 557 17.53 8.52 20.25
CA PHE A 557 17.93 7.12 20.40
C PHE A 557 19.40 6.92 19.99
N SER A 558 20.05 5.92 20.59
CA SER A 558 21.37 5.46 20.16
C SER A 558 21.25 4.44 19.02
N ILE A 559 21.13 4.92 17.78
CA ILE A 559 20.98 4.11 16.57
C ILE A 559 22.28 4.12 15.77
N ASN A 560 22.65 2.97 15.18
CA ASN A 560 23.79 2.90 14.26
C ASN A 560 23.55 3.74 13.00
N LEU A 561 24.58 4.44 12.55
CA LEU A 561 24.54 5.23 11.32
C LEU A 561 24.65 4.31 10.09
N PHE A 562 23.97 4.70 9.02
CA PHE A 562 24.11 4.09 7.69
C PHE A 562 24.49 5.18 6.70
N ASN A 563 25.78 5.27 6.40
CA ASN A 563 26.35 6.29 5.53
C ASN A 563 26.54 5.79 4.08
N ARG A 564 27.06 6.65 3.21
CA ARG A 564 27.31 6.32 1.78
C ARG A 564 28.32 5.19 1.60
N ARG A 565 29.29 5.04 2.50
CA ARG A 565 30.23 3.92 2.48
C ARG A 565 29.53 2.60 2.78
N ASN A 566 28.70 2.56 3.84
CA ASN A 566 27.90 1.38 4.15
C ASN A 566 26.98 0.99 2.99
N PHE A 567 26.34 1.99 2.35
CA PHE A 567 25.53 1.76 1.15
C PHE A 567 26.33 1.07 0.04
N SER A 568 27.54 1.54 -0.24
CA SER A 568 28.40 0.96 -1.29
C SER A 568 28.83 -0.46 -0.98
N ASP A 569 29.20 -0.71 0.28
CA ASP A 569 29.61 -2.04 0.75
C ASP A 569 28.42 -3.03 0.69
N GLU A 570 27.20 -2.60 1.05
CA GLU A 570 25.98 -3.41 0.92
C GLU A 570 25.60 -3.70 -0.54
N VAL A 571 25.74 -2.72 -1.45
CA VAL A 571 25.52 -2.95 -2.90
C VAL A 571 26.49 -3.98 -3.43
N LYS A 572 27.76 -3.90 -3.01
CA LYS A 572 28.77 -4.89 -3.38
C LYS A 572 28.42 -6.28 -2.81
N ASN A 573 28.05 -6.37 -1.55
CA ASN A 573 27.62 -7.63 -0.92
C ASN A 573 26.44 -8.26 -1.68
N SER A 574 25.44 -7.45 -2.07
CA SER A 574 24.30 -7.90 -2.89
C SER A 574 24.73 -8.49 -4.23
N LEU A 575 25.72 -7.89 -4.90
CA LEU A 575 26.26 -8.41 -6.15
C LEU A 575 27.00 -9.73 -5.97
N ASP A 576 27.82 -9.82 -4.90
CA ASP A 576 28.59 -11.01 -4.56
C ASP A 576 27.65 -12.18 -4.20
N GLU A 577 26.57 -11.92 -3.44
CA GLU A 577 25.53 -12.91 -3.10
C GLU A 577 24.74 -13.39 -4.32
N LYS A 578 24.33 -12.48 -5.21
CA LYS A 578 23.59 -12.83 -6.44
C LYS A 578 24.46 -13.56 -7.47
N ASN A 579 25.79 -13.44 -7.38
CA ASN A 579 26.77 -14.03 -8.29
C ASN A 579 26.44 -13.81 -9.79
N ILE A 580 26.06 -12.58 -10.14
CA ILE A 580 25.60 -12.22 -11.50
C ILE A 580 26.73 -11.86 -12.48
N GLY A 581 27.99 -12.02 -12.09
CA GLY A 581 29.14 -11.62 -12.92
C GLY A 581 29.20 -12.27 -14.31
N ASP A 582 28.66 -13.48 -14.45
CA ASP A 582 28.62 -14.23 -15.73
C ASP A 582 27.26 -14.13 -16.46
N SER A 583 26.34 -13.30 -15.93
CA SER A 583 25.01 -13.05 -16.49
C SER A 583 25.07 -12.01 -17.62
N ILE A 584 23.94 -11.84 -18.32
CA ILE A 584 23.72 -10.85 -19.38
C ILE A 584 22.48 -10.00 -19.09
N PHE A 585 22.38 -8.83 -19.73
CA PHE A 585 21.18 -8.00 -19.67
C PHE A 585 20.75 -7.54 -21.07
N TYR A 586 19.44 -7.49 -21.34
CA TYR A 586 18.85 -6.87 -22.52
C TYR A 586 17.46 -6.29 -22.17
N PRO A 587 17.17 -5.02 -22.52
CA PRO A 587 16.03 -4.26 -21.99
C PRO A 587 14.66 -4.52 -22.66
N GLU A 588 14.62 -5.14 -23.84
CA GLU A 588 13.38 -5.43 -24.59
C GLU A 588 13.24 -6.93 -24.91
N GLU A 589 12.33 -7.31 -25.82
CA GLU A 589 12.41 -8.61 -26.50
C GLU A 589 13.71 -8.66 -27.31
N LEU A 590 14.47 -9.74 -27.13
CA LEU A 590 15.74 -9.91 -27.82
C LEU A 590 15.47 -9.99 -29.33
N ASN A 591 16.10 -9.12 -30.12
CA ASN A 591 16.08 -9.29 -31.57
C ASN A 591 17.00 -10.46 -31.94
N ASN A 592 16.43 -11.67 -32.04
CA ASN A 592 17.16 -12.91 -32.31
C ASN A 592 18.02 -12.85 -33.58
N GLU A 593 17.71 -11.97 -34.53
CA GLU A 593 18.48 -11.79 -35.77
C GLU A 593 19.85 -11.12 -35.55
N LEU A 594 20.12 -10.55 -34.37
CA LEU A 594 21.37 -9.86 -34.03
C LEU A 594 22.34 -10.72 -33.20
N TYR A 595 21.88 -11.86 -32.69
CA TYR A 595 22.61 -12.69 -31.72
C TYR A 595 22.74 -14.14 -32.17
N HIS A 596 23.72 -14.85 -31.62
CA HIS A 596 23.73 -16.31 -31.61
C HIS A 596 22.73 -16.82 -30.57
N TYR A 597 21.47 -16.97 -30.98
CA TYR A 597 20.34 -17.28 -30.09
C TYR A 597 20.59 -18.46 -29.14
N ASP A 598 21.15 -19.57 -29.67
CA ASP A 598 21.49 -20.77 -28.89
C ASP A 598 22.43 -20.46 -27.71
N LEU A 599 23.35 -19.50 -27.87
CA LEU A 599 24.27 -19.12 -26.80
C LEU A 599 23.61 -18.19 -25.78
N VAL A 600 22.65 -17.37 -26.22
CA VAL A 600 21.89 -16.47 -25.33
C VAL A 600 21.00 -17.27 -24.38
N GLU A 601 20.35 -18.34 -24.84
CA GLU A 601 19.51 -19.19 -23.98
C GLU A 601 20.30 -19.87 -22.84
N THR A 602 21.61 -20.08 -23.01
CA THR A 602 22.46 -20.70 -21.97
C THR A 602 22.89 -19.74 -20.85
N LYS A 603 22.59 -18.44 -20.98
CA LYS A 603 23.04 -17.41 -20.04
C LYS A 603 21.91 -16.93 -19.15
N ASN A 604 22.23 -16.71 -17.87
CA ASN A 604 21.30 -16.10 -16.94
C ASN A 604 21.05 -14.63 -17.29
N LYS A 605 19.78 -14.21 -17.28
CA LYS A 605 19.37 -12.83 -17.53
C LYS A 605 19.27 -12.05 -16.20
N VAL A 606 19.86 -10.86 -16.15
CA VAL A 606 19.69 -9.92 -15.04
C VAL A 606 18.34 -9.20 -15.17
N GLU A 607 17.66 -8.96 -14.05
CA GLU A 607 16.42 -8.18 -14.02
C GLU A 607 16.64 -6.74 -14.49
N ALA A 608 15.70 -6.20 -15.28
CA ALA A 608 15.84 -4.88 -15.90
C ALA A 608 15.90 -3.72 -14.91
N SER A 609 15.03 -3.74 -13.89
CA SER A 609 15.02 -2.76 -12.79
C SER A 609 16.39 -2.72 -12.08
N TYR A 610 16.95 -3.89 -11.79
CA TYR A 610 18.22 -4.05 -11.09
C TYR A 610 19.40 -3.59 -11.94
N PHE A 611 19.50 -4.02 -13.20
CA PHE A 611 20.60 -3.61 -14.08
C PHE A 611 20.58 -2.10 -14.34
N LYS A 612 19.39 -1.51 -14.55
CA LYS A 612 19.24 -0.06 -14.72
C LYS A 612 19.68 0.71 -13.47
N SER A 613 19.23 0.29 -12.29
CA SER A 613 19.63 0.91 -11.01
C SER A 613 21.14 0.75 -10.76
N LEU A 614 21.72 -0.38 -11.15
CA LEU A 614 23.16 -0.64 -11.05
C LEU A 614 23.98 0.30 -11.95
N LEU A 615 23.50 0.53 -13.18
CA LEU A 615 24.10 1.50 -14.10
C LEU A 615 23.99 2.92 -13.55
N GLU A 616 22.81 3.34 -13.08
CA GLU A 616 22.61 4.66 -12.49
C GLU A 616 23.50 4.88 -11.25
N PHE A 617 23.59 3.90 -10.36
CA PHE A 617 24.54 3.91 -9.24
C PHE A 617 25.99 4.09 -9.71
N CYS A 618 26.40 3.37 -10.78
CA CYS A 618 27.73 3.51 -11.34
C CYS A 618 27.98 4.90 -11.97
N LYS A 619 26.93 5.59 -12.45
CA LYS A 619 27.00 6.92 -13.06
C LYS A 619 27.10 8.06 -12.04
N LEU A 620 26.96 7.77 -10.74
CA LEU A 620 27.17 8.77 -9.68
C LEU A 620 28.61 9.28 -9.70
N THR A 621 28.78 10.60 -9.72
CA THR A 621 30.08 11.26 -9.78
C THR A 621 30.05 12.67 -9.18
N ASN A 622 31.19 13.16 -8.71
CA ASN A 622 31.33 14.54 -8.24
C ASN A 622 31.42 15.56 -9.38
N SER A 623 31.70 15.14 -10.62
CA SER A 623 31.87 16.02 -11.78
C SER A 623 31.15 15.44 -13.01
N THR A 624 30.04 16.07 -13.40
CA THR A 624 29.21 15.63 -14.53
C THR A 624 29.90 15.79 -15.88
N ASP A 625 30.88 16.70 -15.96
CA ASP A 625 31.70 16.95 -17.15
C ASP A 625 32.94 16.04 -17.23
N SER A 626 33.03 15.02 -16.38
CA SER A 626 34.17 14.11 -16.35
C SER A 626 34.37 13.39 -17.68
N ILE A 627 35.54 13.59 -18.27
CA ILE A 627 36.03 12.91 -19.48
C ILE A 627 36.90 11.68 -19.15
N SER A 628 36.83 11.14 -17.93
CA SER A 628 37.59 9.94 -17.59
C SER A 628 37.12 8.72 -18.40
N LYS A 629 38.04 7.83 -18.78
CA LYS A 629 37.72 6.62 -19.55
C LYS A 629 36.60 5.79 -18.89
N PRO A 630 36.59 5.53 -17.56
CA PRO A 630 35.49 4.83 -16.91
C PRO A 630 34.12 5.50 -17.08
N ASN A 631 34.04 6.83 -17.00
CA ASN A 631 32.77 7.53 -17.17
C ASN A 631 32.34 7.58 -18.65
N GLN A 632 33.28 7.72 -19.59
CA GLN A 632 32.99 7.59 -21.03
C GLN A 632 32.47 6.19 -21.37
N LEU A 633 32.99 5.15 -20.73
CA LEU A 633 32.51 3.78 -20.90
C LEU A 633 31.06 3.64 -20.44
N LEU A 634 30.68 4.20 -19.29
CA LEU A 634 29.28 4.22 -18.83
C LEU A 634 28.34 4.97 -19.80
N LYS A 635 28.83 6.06 -20.41
CA LYS A 635 28.09 6.78 -21.48
C LYS A 635 27.84 5.86 -22.67
N LYS A 636 28.89 5.18 -23.17
CA LYS A 636 28.77 4.24 -24.30
C LYS A 636 27.85 3.06 -24.01
N ILE A 637 27.87 2.52 -22.78
CA ILE A 637 26.91 1.49 -22.34
C ILE A 637 25.49 2.05 -22.38
N SER A 638 25.28 3.29 -21.93
CA SER A 638 23.96 3.95 -21.98
C SER A 638 23.50 4.15 -23.42
N THR A 639 24.39 4.61 -24.32
CA THR A 639 24.11 4.76 -25.76
C THR A 639 23.68 3.44 -26.39
N TYR A 640 24.35 2.33 -26.07
CA TYR A 640 24.01 1.00 -26.59
C TYR A 640 22.56 0.60 -26.25
N TYR A 641 22.11 0.90 -25.03
CA TYR A 641 20.73 0.60 -24.60
C TYR A 641 19.72 1.71 -24.94
N ASN A 642 20.11 2.74 -25.70
CA ASN A 642 19.29 3.94 -25.95
C ASN A 642 18.79 4.61 -24.65
N TRP A 643 19.62 4.63 -23.62
CA TRP A 643 19.34 5.27 -22.33
C TRP A 643 20.09 6.59 -22.17
N ASP A 644 19.65 7.43 -21.22
CA ASP A 644 20.28 8.72 -20.95
C ASP A 644 21.78 8.56 -20.62
N GLU A 645 22.64 9.32 -21.28
CA GLU A 645 24.09 9.31 -21.11
C GLU A 645 24.55 10.25 -19.98
N SER A 646 23.67 11.08 -19.43
CA SER A 646 24.02 12.10 -18.42
C SER A 646 24.58 11.46 -17.14
N LEU A 647 25.70 11.97 -16.63
CA LEU A 647 26.24 11.51 -15.35
C LEU A 647 25.43 12.13 -14.20
N LEU A 648 25.26 11.39 -13.09
CA LEU A 648 24.47 11.83 -11.95
C LEU A 648 25.38 12.54 -10.93
N HIS A 649 25.06 13.80 -10.62
CA HIS A 649 25.87 14.59 -9.68
C HIS A 649 25.65 14.16 -8.23
N LEU A 650 26.72 13.77 -7.55
CA LEU A 650 26.76 13.51 -6.12
C LEU A 650 27.97 14.24 -5.51
N PRO A 651 27.77 15.31 -4.71
CA PRO A 651 28.86 16.08 -4.11
C PRO A 651 29.73 15.21 -3.20
N SER A 652 31.06 15.36 -3.27
CA SER A 652 31.99 14.68 -2.37
C SER A 652 31.85 15.19 -0.92
N LEU A 653 31.85 14.27 0.04
CA LEU A 653 31.96 14.58 1.47
C LEU A 653 33.41 14.98 1.82
N SER A 654 33.58 15.70 2.93
CA SER A 654 34.89 16.12 3.44
C SER A 654 35.79 14.95 3.85
N GLU A 655 35.17 13.84 4.26
CA GLU A 655 35.87 12.62 4.63
C GLU A 655 35.79 11.60 3.48
N ASP A 656 36.91 11.39 2.79
CA ASP A 656 36.96 10.55 1.59
C ASP A 656 36.57 9.09 1.86
N SER A 657 36.85 8.56 3.05
CA SER A 657 36.47 7.19 3.45
C SER A 657 34.97 6.97 3.55
N GLU A 658 34.17 8.03 3.69
CA GLU A 658 32.72 7.93 3.80
C GLU A 658 32.00 8.05 2.44
N ASN A 659 32.71 8.45 1.37
CA ASN A 659 32.12 8.60 0.05
C ASN A 659 31.77 7.25 -0.60
N ILE A 660 30.94 7.31 -1.65
CA ILE A 660 30.56 6.13 -2.46
C ILE A 660 31.81 5.49 -3.08
N GLU A 661 31.90 4.17 -3.00
CA GLU A 661 32.92 3.41 -3.70
C GLU A 661 32.30 2.45 -4.72
N SER A 662 32.54 2.74 -6.00
CA SER A 662 31.85 2.10 -7.12
C SER A 662 32.76 1.29 -8.04
N ARG A 663 34.08 1.20 -7.81
CA ARG A 663 35.00 0.55 -8.79
C ARG A 663 34.71 -0.94 -8.94
N SER A 664 34.51 -1.64 -7.82
CA SER A 664 34.18 -3.08 -7.84
C SER A 664 32.83 -3.35 -8.51
N THR A 665 31.82 -2.55 -8.18
CA THR A 665 30.49 -2.59 -8.79
C THR A 665 30.53 -2.31 -10.31
N ARG A 666 31.28 -1.29 -10.74
CA ARG A 666 31.50 -0.97 -12.16
C ARG A 666 32.13 -2.15 -12.91
N LYS A 667 33.10 -2.84 -12.30
CA LYS A 667 33.74 -4.01 -12.91
C LYS A 667 32.72 -5.11 -13.23
N VAL A 668 31.78 -5.39 -12.31
CA VAL A 668 30.70 -6.37 -12.53
C VAL A 668 29.73 -5.91 -13.62
N LEU A 669 29.30 -4.63 -13.60
CA LEU A 669 28.44 -4.05 -14.62
C LEU A 669 29.05 -4.16 -16.03
N ILE A 670 30.32 -3.80 -16.17
CA ILE A 670 31.05 -3.88 -17.45
C ILE A 670 31.17 -5.34 -17.89
N LYS A 671 31.41 -6.27 -16.97
CA LYS A 671 31.47 -7.70 -17.30
C LYS A 671 30.13 -8.21 -17.84
N ILE A 672 29.01 -7.88 -17.20
CA ILE A 672 27.65 -8.21 -17.70
C ILE A 672 27.43 -7.64 -19.11
N PHE A 673 27.85 -6.41 -19.34
CA PHE A 673 27.76 -5.77 -20.65
C PHE A 673 28.61 -6.49 -21.71
N CYS A 674 29.88 -6.76 -21.42
CA CYS A 674 30.77 -7.49 -22.33
C CYS A 674 30.28 -8.92 -22.61
N ASN A 675 29.67 -9.59 -21.63
CA ASN A 675 29.06 -10.91 -21.83
C ASN A 675 27.92 -10.86 -22.85
N LEU A 676 27.12 -9.79 -22.88
CA LEU A 676 26.10 -9.59 -23.91
C LEU A 676 26.75 -9.31 -25.27
N ILE A 677 27.75 -8.41 -25.31
CA ILE A 677 28.46 -8.09 -26.55
C ILE A 677 29.01 -9.35 -27.22
N ALA A 678 29.62 -10.26 -26.45
CA ALA A 678 30.19 -11.53 -26.90
C ALA A 678 29.20 -12.49 -27.59
N LEU A 679 27.89 -12.24 -27.50
CA LEU A 679 26.85 -13.11 -28.07
C LEU A 679 26.29 -12.58 -29.39
N HIS A 680 26.71 -11.40 -29.86
CA HIS A 680 26.28 -10.89 -31.16
C HIS A 680 26.78 -11.76 -32.30
N ASN A 681 25.99 -11.84 -33.37
CA ASN A 681 26.37 -12.57 -34.57
C ASN A 681 27.27 -11.76 -35.50
N ASN A 682 27.85 -12.43 -36.48
CA ASN A 682 28.81 -11.85 -37.42
C ASN A 682 28.25 -10.65 -38.20
N ASN A 683 26.94 -10.64 -38.51
CA ASN A 683 26.32 -9.52 -39.22
C ASN A 683 26.30 -8.26 -38.36
N TRP A 684 25.89 -8.38 -37.10
CA TRP A 684 25.90 -7.24 -36.18
C TRP A 684 27.32 -6.72 -35.95
N VAL A 685 28.29 -7.62 -35.77
CA VAL A 685 29.70 -7.26 -35.57
C VAL A 685 30.23 -6.48 -36.78
N LYS A 686 29.89 -6.91 -37.99
CA LYS A 686 30.27 -6.23 -39.24
C LYS A 686 29.73 -4.81 -39.34
N GLU A 687 28.48 -4.58 -38.93
CA GLU A 687 27.84 -3.26 -38.95
C GLU A 687 28.31 -2.34 -37.81
N ASN A 688 28.81 -2.91 -36.71
CA ASN A 688 29.13 -2.18 -35.46
C ASN A 688 30.62 -2.21 -35.08
N THR A 689 31.52 -2.42 -36.05
CA THR A 689 32.98 -2.40 -35.82
C THR A 689 33.49 -1.10 -35.19
N ALA A 690 32.95 0.05 -35.61
CA ALA A 690 33.30 1.35 -35.03
C ALA A 690 32.93 1.45 -33.53
N PHE A 691 31.76 0.94 -33.15
CA PHE A 691 31.32 0.89 -31.76
C PHE A 691 32.23 -0.02 -30.90
N LEU A 692 32.59 -1.19 -31.43
CA LEU A 692 33.50 -2.12 -30.77
C LEU A 692 34.92 -1.54 -30.61
N SER A 693 35.42 -0.82 -31.62
CA SER A 693 36.72 -0.15 -31.55
C SER A 693 36.71 0.98 -30.50
N ASP A 694 35.64 1.78 -30.47
CA ASP A 694 35.41 2.78 -29.43
C ASP A 694 35.41 2.14 -28.03
N LEU A 695 34.69 1.03 -27.86
CA LEU A 695 34.65 0.27 -26.61
C LEU A 695 36.05 -0.19 -26.18
N CYS A 696 36.83 -0.80 -27.08
CA CYS A 696 38.20 -1.24 -26.80
C CYS A 696 39.15 -0.07 -26.49
N SER A 697 38.97 1.09 -27.13
CA SER A 697 39.79 2.29 -26.90
C SER A 697 39.64 2.88 -25.50
N LEU A 698 38.49 2.62 -24.86
CA LEU A 698 38.16 3.03 -23.49
C LEU A 698 38.75 2.11 -22.41
N TYR A 699 39.68 1.22 -22.78
CA TYR A 699 40.43 0.39 -21.85
C TYR A 699 41.06 1.21 -20.70
N ASP A 700 40.84 0.72 -19.48
CA ASP A 700 41.39 1.24 -18.22
C ASP A 700 41.95 0.07 -17.40
N ASP A 701 43.09 0.27 -16.74
CA ASP A 701 43.78 -0.80 -15.99
C ASP A 701 42.93 -1.39 -14.85
N SER A 702 41.97 -0.61 -14.31
CA SER A 702 41.03 -1.10 -13.29
C SER A 702 40.10 -2.20 -13.79
N TYR A 703 39.93 -2.34 -15.11
CA TYR A 703 39.07 -3.34 -15.76
C TYR A 703 39.85 -4.36 -16.59
N LYS A 704 41.18 -4.41 -16.44
CA LYS A 704 42.08 -5.27 -17.23
C LYS A 704 41.63 -6.72 -17.34
N GLU A 705 41.21 -7.32 -16.21
CA GLU A 705 40.73 -8.71 -16.19
C GLU A 705 39.47 -8.89 -17.03
N VAL A 706 38.52 -7.95 -16.97
CA VAL A 706 37.29 -8.02 -17.76
C VAL A 706 37.60 -7.97 -19.25
N TYR A 707 38.45 -7.03 -19.69
CA TYR A 707 38.86 -6.93 -21.10
C TYR A 707 39.66 -8.14 -21.60
N LYS A 708 40.40 -8.80 -20.70
CA LYS A 708 41.16 -10.01 -21.04
C LYS A 708 40.25 -11.23 -21.19
N GLU A 709 39.24 -11.36 -20.33
CA GLU A 709 38.33 -12.51 -20.28
C GLU A 709 37.12 -12.37 -21.23
N SER A 710 36.91 -11.20 -21.83
CA SER A 710 35.74 -10.92 -22.68
C SER A 710 36.04 -11.17 -24.16
N LYS A 711 35.14 -11.90 -24.83
CA LYS A 711 35.16 -12.08 -26.28
C LYS A 711 34.56 -10.85 -26.98
N ILE A 712 35.36 -9.82 -27.18
CA ILE A 712 34.92 -8.54 -27.77
C ILE A 712 35.78 -8.10 -28.96
N TYR A 713 36.76 -8.91 -29.37
CA TYR A 713 37.70 -8.59 -30.44
C TYR A 713 37.31 -9.36 -31.71
N PRO A 714 37.01 -8.68 -32.83
CA PRO A 714 36.54 -9.34 -34.04
C PRO A 714 37.69 -9.90 -34.89
N ASN A 715 37.55 -11.16 -35.34
CA ASN A 715 38.37 -11.72 -36.41
C ASN A 715 37.90 -11.19 -37.79
N GLN A 716 38.60 -11.56 -38.88
CA GLN A 716 38.26 -11.11 -40.23
C GLN A 716 36.98 -11.73 -40.81
N LEU A 717 36.42 -12.74 -40.14
CA LEU A 717 35.09 -13.29 -40.41
C LEU A 717 33.98 -12.62 -39.57
N PHE A 718 34.32 -11.57 -38.82
CA PHE A 718 33.45 -10.83 -37.90
C PHE A 718 32.95 -11.66 -36.70
N GLU A 719 33.70 -12.67 -36.28
CA GLU A 719 33.43 -13.45 -35.06
C GLU A 719 34.17 -12.82 -33.88
N LEU A 720 33.55 -12.77 -32.70
CA LEU A 720 34.14 -12.21 -31.51
C LEU A 720 34.95 -13.26 -30.73
N HIS A 721 36.22 -12.96 -30.48
CA HIS A 721 37.17 -13.81 -29.77
C HIS A 721 37.83 -13.09 -28.60
N LEU A 722 38.56 -13.85 -27.79
CA LEU A 722 39.50 -13.29 -26.82
C LEU A 722 40.69 -12.68 -27.56
N ALA A 723 41.30 -11.64 -26.98
CA ALA A 723 42.48 -11.01 -27.57
C ALA A 723 43.66 -11.99 -27.72
N GLU A 724 43.73 -13.03 -26.88
CA GLU A 724 44.81 -14.04 -26.92
C GLU A 724 44.63 -15.11 -28.01
N ASP A 725 43.40 -15.30 -28.49
CA ASP A 725 43.08 -16.27 -29.56
C ASP A 725 43.42 -15.72 -30.95
N LEU A 726 43.56 -14.39 -31.07
CA LEU A 726 43.76 -13.70 -32.34
C LEU A 726 45.21 -13.26 -32.55
N LYS A 727 45.56 -13.03 -33.81
CA LYS A 727 46.86 -12.50 -34.25
C LYS A 727 46.66 -11.22 -35.05
N ARG A 728 47.64 -10.33 -34.98
CA ARG A 728 47.64 -9.08 -35.76
C ARG A 728 47.83 -9.38 -37.25
N ASP A 729 46.99 -8.80 -38.11
CA ASP A 729 47.21 -8.84 -39.56
C ASP A 729 48.19 -7.73 -39.97
N LYS A 730 49.36 -8.13 -40.48
CA LYS A 730 50.40 -7.23 -41.00
C LYS A 730 50.41 -7.18 -42.52
N GLY A 731 49.24 -7.02 -43.13
CA GLY A 731 49.07 -6.82 -44.57
C GLY A 731 49.18 -8.12 -45.36
N VAL A 732 48.50 -9.17 -44.91
CA VAL A 732 48.40 -10.44 -45.64
C VAL A 732 47.54 -10.25 -46.89
N ASP A 733 48.06 -10.61 -48.06
CA ASP A 733 47.37 -10.54 -49.34
C ASP A 733 46.27 -11.62 -49.42
N GLU A 734 45.09 -11.27 -49.94
CA GLU A 734 43.96 -12.19 -50.11
C GLU A 734 44.32 -13.44 -50.93
N ASP A 735 45.11 -13.28 -51.99
CA ASP A 735 45.57 -14.42 -52.81
C ASP A 735 46.37 -15.43 -51.98
N ILE A 736 47.18 -14.97 -51.02
CA ILE A 736 47.97 -15.83 -50.13
C ILE A 736 47.07 -16.54 -49.11
N LYS A 737 46.02 -15.87 -48.62
CA LYS A 737 45.01 -16.49 -47.74
C LYS A 737 44.26 -17.63 -48.45
N LEU A 738 43.84 -17.40 -49.71
CA LEU A 738 43.18 -18.42 -50.53
C LEU A 738 44.10 -19.62 -50.81
N ILE A 739 45.37 -19.38 -51.10
CA ILE A 739 46.35 -20.46 -51.28
C ILE A 739 46.54 -21.23 -49.95
N TYR A 740 46.67 -20.52 -48.83
CA TYR A 740 46.78 -21.13 -47.50
C TYR A 740 45.60 -22.06 -47.19
N LEU A 741 44.37 -21.59 -47.41
CA LEU A 741 43.15 -22.39 -47.25
C LEU A 741 43.17 -23.65 -48.13
N SER A 742 43.64 -23.55 -49.37
CA SER A 742 43.66 -24.69 -50.30
C SER A 742 44.70 -25.78 -49.94
N VAL A 743 45.77 -25.43 -49.22
CA VAL A 743 46.85 -26.37 -48.86
C VAL A 743 46.70 -26.88 -47.43
N ILE A 744 46.37 -25.99 -46.50
CA ILE A 744 46.30 -26.29 -45.06
C ILE A 744 44.88 -26.68 -44.63
N ALA A 745 43.88 -26.44 -45.48
CA ALA A 745 42.45 -26.66 -45.18
C ALA A 745 41.98 -25.91 -43.92
N LYS A 746 42.58 -24.74 -43.63
CA LYS A 746 42.20 -23.82 -42.56
C LYS A 746 42.08 -22.41 -43.08
N ASP A 747 41.04 -21.68 -42.66
CA ASP A 747 40.89 -20.29 -43.02
C ASP A 747 41.67 -19.40 -42.04
N ILE A 748 42.67 -18.68 -42.57
CA ILE A 748 43.49 -17.80 -41.74
C ILE A 748 42.71 -16.59 -41.22
N ASN A 749 41.58 -16.25 -41.86
CA ASN A 749 40.68 -15.18 -41.42
C ASN A 749 40.02 -15.50 -40.06
N GLU A 750 39.98 -16.78 -39.64
CA GLU A 750 39.49 -17.18 -38.31
C GLU A 750 40.39 -16.66 -37.17
N VAL A 751 41.69 -16.51 -37.44
CA VAL A 751 42.72 -16.20 -36.43
C VAL A 751 43.23 -14.76 -36.57
N LEU A 752 43.11 -14.15 -37.75
CA LEU A 752 43.49 -12.76 -37.97
C LEU A 752 42.43 -11.80 -37.45
N VAL A 753 42.87 -10.78 -36.71
CA VAL A 753 42.00 -9.67 -36.30
C VAL A 753 41.73 -8.71 -37.48
N ILE A 754 40.59 -8.01 -37.45
CA ILE A 754 40.34 -6.85 -38.32
C ILE A 754 41.41 -5.78 -38.07
N SER A 755 41.92 -5.15 -39.13
CA SER A 755 43.06 -4.22 -39.10
C SER A 755 42.97 -3.12 -38.03
N ASP A 756 41.77 -2.60 -37.79
CA ASP A 756 41.51 -1.50 -36.86
C ASP A 756 41.74 -1.90 -35.40
N PHE A 757 41.69 -3.20 -35.10
CA PHE A 757 41.84 -3.75 -33.75
C PHE A 757 43.27 -4.21 -33.45
N ASN A 758 44.19 -4.14 -34.43
CA ASN A 758 45.60 -4.52 -34.25
C ASN A 758 46.25 -3.87 -33.01
N ALA A 759 45.90 -2.62 -32.71
CA ALA A 759 46.44 -1.86 -31.59
C ALA A 759 46.05 -2.43 -30.21
N PHE A 760 44.98 -3.21 -30.11
CA PHE A 760 44.45 -3.75 -28.86
C PHE A 760 44.98 -5.15 -28.51
N LEU A 761 45.58 -5.85 -29.49
CA LEU A 761 46.12 -7.20 -29.31
C LEU A 761 47.57 -7.19 -28.79
N PRO A 762 48.08 -8.30 -28.24
CA PRO A 762 49.51 -8.47 -27.95
C PRO A 762 50.38 -8.45 -29.22
N ASP A 763 51.70 -8.28 -29.07
CA ASP A 763 52.66 -8.17 -30.19
C ASP A 763 52.99 -9.52 -30.84
N ASP A 764 51.98 -10.14 -31.45
CA ASP A 764 52.07 -11.38 -32.21
C ASP A 764 51.32 -11.22 -33.53
N TYR A 765 52.01 -11.39 -34.66
CA TYR A 765 51.51 -11.00 -35.97
C TYR A 765 51.79 -12.04 -37.06
N ILE A 766 50.90 -12.07 -38.04
CA ILE A 766 51.03 -12.89 -39.24
C ILE A 766 51.24 -11.98 -40.44
N ASN A 767 52.14 -12.36 -41.34
CA ASN A 767 52.42 -11.68 -42.60
C ASN A 767 52.48 -12.68 -43.77
N ASN A 768 52.54 -12.17 -45.00
CA ASN A 768 52.61 -13.02 -46.20
C ASN A 768 53.72 -14.07 -46.13
N ARG A 769 54.91 -13.71 -45.65
CA ARG A 769 56.06 -14.62 -45.57
C ARG A 769 55.86 -15.76 -44.58
N SER A 770 55.23 -15.48 -43.43
CA SER A 770 54.93 -16.51 -42.44
C SER A 770 53.97 -17.57 -43.01
N LEU A 771 52.93 -17.16 -43.73
CA LEU A 771 51.98 -18.10 -44.35
C LEU A 771 52.63 -18.86 -45.52
N THR A 772 53.36 -18.18 -46.39
CA THR A 772 53.98 -18.87 -47.54
C THR A 772 55.04 -19.87 -47.13
N THR A 773 55.74 -19.64 -46.02
CA THR A 773 56.66 -20.63 -45.44
C THR A 773 55.92 -21.91 -45.03
N THR A 774 54.81 -21.79 -44.29
CA THR A 774 53.99 -22.95 -43.89
C THR A 774 53.37 -23.67 -45.09
N ILE A 775 52.97 -22.92 -46.12
CA ILE A 775 52.45 -23.48 -47.38
C ILE A 775 53.54 -24.31 -48.07
N GLU A 776 54.74 -23.75 -48.25
CA GLU A 776 55.86 -24.49 -48.86
C GLU A 776 56.23 -25.72 -48.03
N GLU A 777 56.36 -25.60 -46.70
CA GLU A 777 56.65 -26.74 -45.83
C GLU A 777 55.66 -27.89 -46.04
N THR A 778 54.37 -27.59 -46.25
CA THR A 778 53.34 -28.60 -46.48
C THR A 778 53.40 -29.17 -47.90
N LEU A 779 53.59 -28.33 -48.91
CA LEU A 779 53.71 -28.77 -50.30
C LEU A 779 54.93 -29.66 -50.55
N PHE A 780 56.01 -29.48 -49.78
CA PHE A 780 57.25 -30.25 -49.93
C PHE A 780 57.31 -31.50 -49.04
N GLN A 781 56.26 -31.85 -48.29
CA GLN A 781 56.18 -33.14 -47.57
C GLN A 781 56.10 -34.32 -48.55
N ASP A 782 55.40 -34.13 -49.67
CA ASP A 782 55.30 -35.09 -50.76
C ASP A 782 56.32 -34.79 -51.86
N ASN A 783 56.58 -35.78 -52.72
CA ASN A 783 57.58 -35.64 -53.77
C ASN A 783 57.08 -34.70 -54.88
N ILE A 784 57.51 -33.43 -54.83
CA ILE A 784 57.19 -32.38 -55.81
C ILE A 784 57.55 -32.76 -57.27
N SER A 785 58.44 -33.74 -57.46
CA SER A 785 58.88 -34.21 -58.78
C SER A 785 57.82 -35.10 -59.46
N ASP A 786 56.95 -35.75 -58.67
CA ASP A 786 55.81 -36.53 -59.16
C ASP A 786 54.53 -35.72 -59.04
N ILE A 787 54.39 -34.72 -59.91
CA ILE A 787 53.28 -33.77 -59.84
C ILE A 787 51.92 -34.42 -60.15
N GLU A 788 51.90 -35.57 -60.81
CA GLU A 788 50.67 -36.24 -61.22
C GLU A 788 49.95 -36.89 -60.04
N ASN A 789 50.70 -37.50 -59.12
CA ASN A 789 50.15 -38.08 -57.89
C ASN A 789 50.19 -37.10 -56.70
N HIS A 790 50.70 -35.88 -56.90
CA HIS A 790 50.83 -34.90 -55.83
C HIS A 790 49.45 -34.43 -55.32
N PRO A 791 49.15 -34.53 -54.02
CA PRO A 791 47.84 -34.17 -53.47
C PRO A 791 47.40 -32.74 -53.81
N PHE A 792 48.37 -31.81 -53.85
CA PHE A 792 48.14 -30.39 -54.15
C PHE A 792 48.48 -29.97 -55.59
N LYS A 793 48.46 -30.90 -56.56
CA LYS A 793 48.78 -30.65 -57.99
C LYS A 793 48.14 -29.37 -58.54
N THR A 794 46.83 -29.21 -58.36
CA THR A 794 46.06 -28.08 -58.88
C THR A 794 46.51 -26.75 -58.27
N THR A 795 46.79 -26.71 -56.97
CA THR A 795 47.29 -25.51 -56.29
C THR A 795 48.72 -25.17 -56.71
N ILE A 796 49.60 -26.16 -56.82
CA ILE A 796 50.99 -25.93 -57.30
C ILE A 796 50.95 -25.33 -58.71
N LEU A 797 50.16 -25.91 -59.62
CA LEU A 797 50.03 -25.40 -60.99
C LEU A 797 49.34 -24.03 -61.10
N LYS A 798 48.57 -23.61 -60.09
CA LYS A 798 48.05 -22.24 -59.98
C LYS A 798 49.11 -21.24 -59.49
N ILE A 799 50.04 -21.66 -58.62
CA ILE A 799 51.13 -20.81 -58.12
C ILE A 799 52.21 -20.61 -59.19
N ILE A 800 52.55 -21.64 -59.98
CA ILE A 800 53.65 -21.60 -60.97
C ILE A 800 53.57 -20.39 -61.94
N PRO A 801 52.41 -20.03 -62.53
CA PRO A 801 52.29 -18.83 -63.36
C PRO A 801 52.59 -17.52 -62.61
N LEU A 802 52.23 -17.43 -61.33
CA LEU A 802 52.45 -16.25 -60.48
C LEU A 802 53.93 -16.01 -60.17
N LEU A 803 54.77 -17.06 -60.25
CA LEU A 803 56.24 -16.96 -60.05
C LEU A 803 56.96 -16.20 -61.17
N THR A 804 56.24 -15.73 -62.19
CA THR A 804 56.77 -14.77 -63.17
C THR A 804 56.99 -13.39 -62.55
N GLU A 805 56.25 -13.03 -61.50
CA GLU A 805 56.39 -11.77 -60.78
C GLU A 805 57.39 -11.87 -59.61
N GLN A 806 58.20 -10.81 -59.43
CA GLN A 806 59.26 -10.78 -58.41
C GLN A 806 58.73 -10.89 -56.96
N LYS A 807 57.52 -10.38 -56.71
CA LYS A 807 56.82 -10.49 -55.41
C LYS A 807 56.63 -11.96 -55.00
N TYR A 808 56.05 -12.77 -55.87
CA TYR A 808 55.75 -14.18 -55.57
C TYR A 808 57.00 -15.06 -55.56
N GLN A 809 58.06 -14.69 -56.29
CA GLN A 809 59.37 -15.36 -56.18
C GLN A 809 59.97 -15.24 -54.77
N HIS A 810 59.84 -14.07 -54.14
CA HIS A 810 60.28 -13.87 -52.76
C HIS A 810 59.36 -14.53 -51.73
N LEU A 811 58.07 -14.69 -52.03
CA LEU A 811 57.12 -15.36 -51.15
C LEU A 811 57.25 -16.89 -51.21
N PHE A 812 57.47 -17.47 -52.40
CA PHE A 812 57.59 -18.91 -52.66
C PHE A 812 58.95 -19.30 -53.28
N PRO A 813 60.08 -19.15 -52.54
CA PRO A 813 61.41 -19.42 -53.05
C PRO A 813 61.66 -20.89 -53.42
N GLN A 814 61.14 -21.85 -52.64
CA GLN A 814 61.37 -23.27 -52.89
C GLN A 814 60.65 -23.75 -54.14
N LEU A 815 59.39 -23.32 -54.34
CA LEU A 815 58.64 -23.61 -55.57
C LEU A 815 59.29 -22.94 -56.79
N ASN A 816 59.79 -21.71 -56.66
CA ASN A 816 60.51 -21.03 -57.74
C ASN A 816 61.78 -21.78 -58.17
N ASP A 817 62.51 -22.37 -57.23
CA ASP A 817 63.70 -23.17 -57.51
C ASP A 817 63.37 -24.48 -58.25
N LYS A 818 62.19 -25.08 -58.00
CA LYS A 818 61.75 -26.35 -58.61
C LYS A 818 60.83 -26.20 -59.83
N LYS A 819 60.45 -24.97 -60.21
CA LYS A 819 59.48 -24.68 -61.29
C LYS A 819 59.77 -25.39 -62.62
N ALA A 820 61.04 -25.43 -63.03
CA ALA A 820 61.45 -26.04 -64.29
C ALA A 820 61.25 -27.56 -64.28
N SER A 821 61.51 -28.21 -63.14
CA SER A 821 61.30 -29.66 -62.96
C SER A 821 59.82 -30.03 -62.99
N ILE A 822 58.96 -29.19 -62.42
CA ILE A 822 57.51 -29.40 -62.35
C ILE A 822 56.86 -29.23 -63.73
N MET A 823 57.30 -28.26 -64.54
CA MET A 823 56.75 -28.09 -65.90
C MET A 823 57.10 -29.26 -66.82
N ILE A 824 58.29 -29.85 -66.69
CA ILE A 824 58.72 -30.99 -67.51
C ILE A 824 57.88 -32.25 -67.23
N SER A 825 57.48 -32.50 -65.97
CA SER A 825 56.70 -33.69 -65.62
C SER A 825 55.27 -33.67 -66.17
N VAL A 826 54.61 -32.50 -66.25
CA VAL A 826 53.25 -32.34 -66.80
C VAL A 826 53.18 -32.66 -68.31
N VAL A 827 54.23 -32.36 -69.07
CA VAL A 827 54.25 -32.49 -70.55
C VAL A 827 54.57 -33.94 -71.00
N SER A 828 54.93 -34.83 -70.07
CA SER A 828 55.53 -36.14 -70.39
C SER A 828 54.56 -37.34 -70.39
N LYS A 829 53.24 -37.12 -70.32
CA LYS A 829 52.19 -38.18 -70.25
C LYS A 829 51.95 -38.89 -71.60
N GLU A 830 51.88 -40.22 -71.65
CA GLU A 830 51.72 -41.02 -72.90
C GLU A 830 50.33 -40.89 -73.56
N GLU A 831 49.23 -40.84 -72.81
CA GLU A 831 47.85 -40.85 -73.37
C GLU A 831 47.41 -39.53 -74.01
N THR A 832 47.89 -38.39 -73.50
CA THR A 832 47.53 -37.04 -74.02
C THR A 832 48.66 -36.40 -74.81
N LYS A 833 49.77 -37.14 -74.97
CA LYS A 833 50.95 -36.69 -75.70
C LYS A 833 50.58 -36.25 -77.11
N GLU A 834 49.86 -37.10 -77.83
CA GLU A 834 49.51 -36.85 -79.23
C GLU A 834 48.53 -35.68 -79.36
N ASP A 835 47.54 -35.55 -78.49
CA ASP A 835 46.57 -34.44 -78.52
C ASP A 835 47.22 -33.09 -78.20
N ILE A 836 48.09 -33.03 -77.19
CA ILE A 836 48.83 -31.81 -76.84
C ILE A 836 49.80 -31.46 -77.97
N PHE A 837 50.52 -32.44 -78.53
CA PHE A 837 51.37 -32.19 -79.69
C PHE A 837 50.55 -31.70 -80.89
N SER A 838 49.35 -32.24 -81.13
CA SER A 838 48.45 -31.83 -82.21
C SER A 838 47.96 -30.39 -82.05
N ILE A 839 47.70 -29.95 -80.82
CA ILE A 839 47.30 -28.57 -80.52
C ILE A 839 48.49 -27.61 -80.62
N VAL A 840 49.66 -28.00 -80.08
CA VAL A 840 50.87 -27.15 -80.05
C VAL A 840 51.57 -27.06 -81.42
N THR A 841 51.26 -27.97 -82.36
CA THR A 841 51.74 -27.91 -83.75
C THR A 841 50.82 -27.12 -84.70
N LEU A 842 49.68 -26.60 -84.22
CA LEU A 842 48.85 -25.68 -84.99
C LEU A 842 49.56 -24.33 -85.19
N ASP A 843 49.16 -23.60 -86.22
CA ASP A 843 49.65 -22.23 -86.42
C ASP A 843 49.18 -21.28 -85.29
N ASP A 844 49.98 -20.24 -85.04
CA ASP A 844 49.81 -19.33 -83.90
C ASP A 844 48.40 -18.71 -83.82
N GLU A 845 47.75 -18.47 -84.96
CA GLU A 845 46.42 -17.86 -85.03
C GLU A 845 45.33 -18.83 -84.54
N LYS A 846 45.41 -20.11 -84.93
CA LYS A 846 44.48 -21.14 -84.45
C LYS A 846 44.68 -21.48 -82.99
N ILE A 847 45.92 -21.56 -82.51
CA ILE A 847 46.20 -21.76 -81.07
C ILE A 847 45.60 -20.62 -80.26
N LYS A 848 45.72 -19.38 -80.74
CA LYS A 848 45.13 -18.21 -80.10
C LYS A 848 43.60 -18.27 -80.06
N ASN A 849 42.95 -18.66 -81.16
CA ASN A 849 41.50 -18.82 -81.23
C ASN A 849 40.99 -19.93 -80.30
N ILE A 850 41.70 -21.07 -80.20
CA ILE A 850 41.38 -22.13 -79.24
C ILE A 850 41.56 -21.62 -77.81
N GLY A 851 42.65 -20.90 -77.55
CA GLY A 851 42.88 -20.25 -76.25
C GLY A 851 41.76 -19.27 -75.88
N ASP A 852 41.27 -18.48 -76.84
CA ASP A 852 40.16 -17.54 -76.63
C ASP A 852 38.82 -18.27 -76.41
N LEU A 853 38.62 -19.41 -77.05
CA LEU A 853 37.43 -20.24 -76.90
C LEU A 853 37.40 -20.94 -75.53
N VAL A 854 38.53 -21.51 -75.09
CA VAL A 854 38.67 -22.16 -73.77
C VAL A 854 38.57 -21.14 -72.63
N ARG A 855 38.96 -19.88 -72.87
CA ARG A 855 38.79 -18.79 -71.91
C ARG A 855 37.35 -18.29 -71.75
N LYS A 856 36.40 -18.74 -72.58
CA LYS A 856 34.97 -18.39 -72.43
C LYS A 856 34.30 -19.31 -71.41
N SER A 857 33.56 -18.71 -70.50
CA SER A 857 32.91 -19.39 -69.36
C SER A 857 31.84 -20.43 -69.76
N ASN A 858 31.35 -20.38 -71.00
CA ASN A 858 30.30 -21.24 -71.54
C ASN A 858 30.79 -22.18 -72.65
N PHE A 859 32.07 -22.56 -72.59
CA PHE A 859 32.71 -23.41 -73.61
C PHE A 859 31.92 -24.69 -73.93
N GLU A 860 31.51 -25.45 -72.91
CA GLU A 860 30.74 -26.69 -73.09
C GLU A 860 29.36 -26.44 -73.73
N GLU A 861 28.70 -25.34 -73.37
CA GLU A 861 27.38 -24.99 -73.88
C GLU A 861 27.41 -24.58 -75.36
N ILE A 862 28.48 -23.89 -75.77
CA ILE A 862 28.71 -23.51 -77.18
C ILE A 862 28.94 -24.75 -78.03
N LEU A 863 29.73 -25.71 -77.52
CA LEU A 863 30.05 -26.93 -78.25
C LEU A 863 28.78 -27.78 -78.47
N ASN A 864 27.94 -27.91 -77.44
CA ASN A 864 26.70 -28.67 -77.53
C ASN A 864 25.70 -28.04 -78.50
N LYS A 865 25.54 -26.71 -78.52
CA LYS A 865 24.65 -26.00 -79.45
C LYS A 865 25.07 -26.14 -80.92
N ALA A 866 26.37 -26.23 -81.18
CA ALA A 866 26.88 -26.42 -82.55
C ALA A 866 26.53 -27.81 -83.10
N LEU A 867 26.52 -28.84 -82.24
CA LEU A 867 26.17 -30.21 -82.62
C LEU A 867 24.67 -30.35 -82.89
N GLU A 868 23.81 -29.78 -82.05
CA GLU A 868 22.34 -29.83 -82.22
C GLU A 868 21.89 -29.17 -83.55
N SER A 869 22.50 -28.05 -83.94
CA SER A 869 22.11 -27.32 -85.16
C SER A 869 22.35 -28.11 -86.45
N ILE A 870 23.29 -29.05 -86.46
CA ILE A 870 23.59 -29.88 -87.64
C ILE A 870 22.51 -30.95 -87.82
N GLU A 871 21.97 -31.48 -86.73
CA GLU A 871 20.96 -32.55 -86.76
C GLU A 871 19.59 -32.05 -87.27
N ASP A 872 19.21 -30.83 -86.89
CA ASP A 872 17.97 -30.17 -87.36
C ASP A 872 17.94 -29.93 -88.88
N GLU A 873 19.09 -29.60 -89.49
CA GLU A 873 19.17 -29.36 -90.93
C GLU A 873 18.93 -30.64 -91.74
N ASN A 874 19.43 -31.78 -91.24
CA ASN A 874 19.29 -33.07 -91.89
C ASN A 874 17.84 -33.59 -91.89
N GLN A 875 17.10 -33.38 -90.79
CA GLN A 875 15.68 -33.77 -90.71
C GLN A 875 14.80 -33.02 -91.72
N ARG A 876 15.07 -31.74 -91.98
CA ARG A 876 14.29 -30.95 -92.94
C ARG A 876 14.45 -31.44 -94.38
N LYS A 877 15.67 -31.80 -94.78
CA LYS A 877 15.95 -32.34 -96.12
C LYS A 877 15.22 -33.66 -96.35
N ALA A 878 15.21 -34.55 -95.36
CA ALA A 878 14.54 -35.85 -95.42
C ALA A 878 13.01 -35.72 -95.63
N ASN A 879 12.36 -34.79 -94.91
CA ASN A 879 10.91 -34.60 -95.00
C ASN A 879 10.43 -34.21 -96.40
N PHE A 880 11.19 -33.35 -97.09
CA PHE A 880 10.86 -32.94 -98.44
C PHE A 880 10.93 -34.13 -99.42
N GLN A 881 11.93 -34.99 -99.26
CA GLN A 881 12.10 -36.19 -100.09
C GLN A 881 10.91 -37.16 -99.94
N PHE A 882 10.42 -37.40 -98.71
CA PHE A 882 9.26 -38.27 -98.49
C PHE A 882 8.00 -37.80 -99.22
N LYS A 883 7.69 -36.51 -99.15
CA LYS A 883 6.52 -35.91 -99.84
C LYS A 883 6.58 -36.16 -101.35
N HIS A 884 7.75 -35.93 -101.94
CA HIS A 884 7.98 -36.12 -103.37
C HIS A 884 7.77 -37.58 -103.82
N GLN A 885 8.32 -38.53 -103.06
CA GLN A 885 8.23 -39.96 -103.39
C GLN A 885 6.81 -40.52 -103.23
N ILE A 886 6.10 -40.17 -102.15
CA ILE A 886 4.72 -40.60 -101.92
C ILE A 886 3.81 -40.10 -103.05
N GLY A 887 3.93 -38.82 -103.42
CA GLY A 887 3.13 -38.22 -104.50
C GLY A 887 3.36 -38.91 -105.85
N THR A 888 4.62 -39.14 -106.20
CA THR A 888 5.00 -39.82 -107.45
C THR A 888 4.43 -41.24 -107.53
N HIS A 889 4.52 -42.01 -106.43
CA HIS A 889 4.02 -43.38 -106.40
C HIS A 889 2.49 -43.46 -106.59
N ILE A 890 1.74 -42.61 -105.88
CA ILE A 890 0.28 -42.56 -106.02
C ILE A 890 -0.12 -42.15 -107.44
N GLU A 891 0.59 -41.19 -108.06
CA GLU A 891 0.32 -40.76 -109.44
C GLU A 891 0.47 -41.91 -110.45
N GLU A 892 1.57 -42.66 -110.36
CA GLU A 892 1.82 -43.82 -111.23
C GLU A 892 0.71 -44.87 -111.09
N LYS A 893 0.31 -45.17 -109.85
CA LYS A 893 -0.74 -46.15 -109.56
C LYS A 893 -2.12 -45.74 -110.05
N LEU A 894 -2.47 -44.45 -109.90
CA LEU A 894 -3.72 -43.91 -110.43
C LEU A 894 -3.75 -43.93 -111.96
N LYS A 895 -2.67 -43.52 -112.63
CA LYS A 895 -2.54 -43.61 -114.10
C LYS A 895 -2.69 -45.05 -114.58
N GLU A 896 -2.10 -46.03 -113.89
CA GLU A 896 -2.22 -47.44 -114.24
C GLU A 896 -3.68 -47.96 -114.17
N HIS A 897 -4.41 -47.61 -113.11
CA HIS A 897 -5.72 -48.18 -112.79
C HIS A 897 -6.93 -47.41 -113.37
N LEU A 898 -6.72 -46.15 -113.76
CA LEU A 898 -7.76 -45.26 -114.33
C LEU A 898 -7.57 -44.99 -115.83
N LYS A 899 -6.54 -45.53 -116.50
CA LYS A 899 -6.28 -45.36 -117.94
C LYS A 899 -7.44 -45.71 -118.89
N GLN A 900 -8.43 -46.49 -118.43
CA GLN A 900 -9.63 -46.82 -119.21
C GLN A 900 -10.72 -45.74 -119.12
N LEU A 901 -10.63 -44.84 -118.13
CA LEU A 901 -11.63 -43.79 -117.83
C LEU A 901 -11.10 -42.38 -118.15
N PHE A 902 -9.79 -42.15 -118.01
CA PHE A 902 -9.13 -40.87 -118.27
C PHE A 902 -7.83 -41.06 -119.06
N GLN A 903 -7.38 -40.01 -119.77
CA GLN A 903 -6.05 -40.03 -120.37
C GLN A 903 -4.99 -39.92 -119.25
N PRO A 904 -3.82 -40.58 -119.37
CA PRO A 904 -2.76 -40.49 -118.37
C PRO A 904 -2.30 -39.05 -118.10
N GLU A 905 -2.36 -38.14 -119.07
CA GLU A 905 -1.98 -36.73 -118.86
C GLU A 905 -3.00 -35.94 -118.02
N ASP A 906 -4.25 -36.42 -117.92
CA ASP A 906 -5.31 -35.76 -117.16
C ASP A 906 -5.17 -35.98 -115.65
N ILE A 907 -4.40 -36.99 -115.22
CA ILE A 907 -4.22 -37.36 -113.81
C ILE A 907 -2.88 -36.81 -113.31
N LYS A 908 -2.92 -35.87 -112.37
CA LYS A 908 -1.73 -35.22 -111.80
C LYS A 908 -1.74 -35.29 -110.28
N CYS A 909 -0.59 -35.54 -109.68
CA CYS A 909 -0.38 -35.48 -108.24
C CYS A 909 0.66 -34.38 -107.93
N GLU A 910 0.20 -33.22 -107.50
CA GLU A 910 1.06 -32.06 -107.26
C GLU A 910 1.53 -32.05 -105.81
N VAL A 911 2.85 -32.08 -105.58
CA VAL A 911 3.46 -31.88 -104.25
C VAL A 911 3.70 -30.39 -104.04
N LEU A 912 3.09 -29.82 -103.00
CA LEU A 912 3.14 -28.40 -102.70
C LEU A 912 4.15 -28.12 -101.58
N GLY A 913 5.04 -27.16 -101.81
CA GLY A 913 5.95 -26.63 -100.79
C GLY A 913 5.25 -25.62 -99.90
N GLU A 914 4.65 -26.09 -98.81
CA GLU A 914 4.14 -25.35 -97.63
C GLU A 914 3.47 -23.98 -97.90
N GLN A 915 2.12 -23.92 -97.90
CA GLN A 915 1.37 -22.85 -97.21
C GLN A 915 -0.18 -22.97 -97.17
N ASP A 916 -0.81 -24.05 -97.67
CA ASP A 916 -2.28 -24.07 -97.85
C ASP A 916 -3.04 -25.26 -97.24
N GLY A 917 -2.46 -25.93 -96.23
CA GLY A 917 -3.17 -26.94 -95.42
C GLY A 917 -3.11 -28.39 -95.94
N GLN A 918 -2.32 -28.65 -96.98
CA GLN A 918 -2.03 -29.99 -97.51
C GLN A 918 -0.63 -30.01 -98.15
N ASP A 919 -0.08 -31.20 -98.35
CA ASP A 919 1.23 -31.40 -98.99
C ASP A 919 1.13 -31.97 -100.41
N ILE A 920 0.07 -32.71 -100.72
CA ILE A 920 -0.13 -33.37 -102.01
C ILE A 920 -1.59 -33.17 -102.45
N VAL A 921 -1.79 -32.78 -103.72
CA VAL A 921 -3.11 -32.58 -104.32
C VAL A 921 -3.27 -33.47 -105.55
N ILE A 922 -4.32 -34.28 -105.56
CA ILE A 922 -4.66 -35.16 -106.68
C ILE A 922 -5.71 -34.48 -107.54
N LYS A 923 -5.37 -34.23 -108.81
CA LYS A 923 -6.24 -33.60 -109.79
C LYS A 923 -6.52 -34.55 -110.95
N ILE A 924 -7.76 -34.53 -111.44
CA ILE A 924 -8.18 -35.21 -112.68
C ILE A 924 -8.83 -34.16 -113.57
N LYS A 925 -8.32 -33.95 -114.79
CA LYS A 925 -8.72 -32.86 -115.70
C LYS A 925 -8.63 -31.48 -115.05
N ASP A 926 -7.56 -31.27 -114.28
CA ASP A 926 -7.29 -30.06 -113.48
C ASP A 926 -8.33 -29.75 -112.38
N GLU A 927 -9.34 -30.61 -112.15
CA GLU A 927 -10.22 -30.54 -110.98
C GLU A 927 -9.65 -31.33 -109.81
N ILE A 928 -9.75 -30.77 -108.61
CA ILE A 928 -9.24 -31.41 -107.39
C ILE A 928 -10.18 -32.55 -106.99
N LYS A 929 -9.62 -33.75 -106.85
CA LYS A 929 -10.36 -34.95 -106.45
C LYS A 929 -9.93 -35.50 -105.10
N TYR A 930 -8.72 -35.20 -104.63
CA TYR A 930 -8.26 -35.63 -103.31
C TYR A 930 -7.10 -34.77 -102.76
N TYR A 931 -7.00 -34.66 -101.44
CA TYR A 931 -5.95 -33.96 -100.71
C TYR A 931 -5.22 -34.91 -99.75
N ILE A 932 -3.90 -34.78 -99.64
CA ILE A 932 -3.10 -35.57 -98.69
C ILE A 932 -2.09 -34.63 -97.98
N GLU A 933 -2.02 -34.75 -96.66
CA GLU A 933 -1.01 -34.07 -95.82
C GLU A 933 -0.02 -35.10 -95.28
N VAL A 934 1.28 -34.83 -95.32
CA VAL A 934 2.33 -35.79 -94.96
C VAL A 934 3.13 -35.31 -93.75
N LYS A 935 3.09 -36.07 -92.66
CA LYS A 935 3.85 -35.80 -91.43
C LYS A 935 4.80 -36.95 -91.11
N SER A 936 6.06 -36.62 -90.85
CA SER A 936 7.07 -37.57 -90.40
C SER A 936 7.31 -37.48 -88.89
N ARG A 937 7.69 -38.60 -88.29
CA ARG A 937 7.99 -38.72 -86.85
C ARG A 937 9.35 -39.35 -86.64
N TRP A 938 10.22 -38.68 -85.88
CA TRP A 938 11.64 -39.08 -85.71
C TRP A 938 12.01 -39.50 -84.28
N ASP A 939 11.21 -39.11 -83.27
CA ASP A 939 11.36 -39.51 -81.85
C ASP A 939 10.08 -40.15 -81.30
N LYS A 940 10.21 -41.31 -80.64
CA LYS A 940 9.12 -42.05 -79.98
C LYS A 940 8.39 -41.25 -78.91
N ARG A 941 9.00 -40.20 -78.34
CA ARG A 941 8.37 -39.33 -77.35
C ARG A 941 7.42 -38.30 -77.97
N THR A 942 7.53 -38.07 -79.27
CA THR A 942 6.74 -37.08 -80.01
C THR A 942 5.51 -37.70 -80.66
N SER A 943 4.45 -36.93 -80.89
CA SER A 943 3.27 -37.31 -81.68
C SER A 943 3.07 -36.33 -82.82
N ILE A 944 2.33 -36.75 -83.85
CA ILE A 944 2.08 -35.92 -85.03
C ILE A 944 1.19 -34.73 -84.66
N LYS A 945 1.55 -33.57 -85.18
CA LYS A 945 0.81 -32.31 -84.99
C LYS A 945 0.41 -31.74 -86.35
N MET A 946 -0.87 -31.45 -86.52
CA MET A 946 -1.41 -30.71 -87.65
C MET A 946 -1.51 -29.22 -87.29
N SER A 947 -1.20 -28.35 -88.24
CA SER A 947 -1.43 -26.91 -88.08
C SER A 947 -2.92 -26.59 -88.16
N ARG A 948 -3.32 -25.40 -87.70
CA ARG A 948 -4.72 -24.93 -87.78
C ARG A 948 -5.30 -25.05 -89.19
N ASN A 949 -4.57 -24.59 -90.21
CA ASN A 949 -5.02 -24.65 -91.60
C ASN A 949 -5.22 -26.09 -92.08
N GLN A 950 -4.38 -27.03 -91.65
CA GLN A 950 -4.51 -28.44 -92.00
C GLN A 950 -5.75 -29.06 -91.37
N THR A 951 -6.04 -28.74 -90.10
CA THR A 951 -7.24 -29.21 -89.43
C THR A 951 -8.51 -28.66 -90.09
N LEU A 952 -8.56 -27.36 -90.36
CA LEU A 952 -9.70 -26.72 -91.02
C LEU A 952 -9.94 -27.31 -92.43
N ARG A 953 -8.90 -27.43 -93.26
CA ARG A 953 -8.98 -27.99 -94.61
C ARG A 953 -9.45 -29.45 -94.59
N SER A 954 -8.95 -30.24 -93.64
CA SER A 954 -9.34 -31.63 -93.51
C SER A 954 -10.82 -31.80 -93.15
N ASN A 955 -11.40 -30.87 -92.39
CA ASN A 955 -12.83 -30.89 -92.08
C ASN A 955 -13.68 -30.36 -93.24
N GLU A 956 -13.29 -29.24 -93.86
CA GLU A 956 -13.99 -28.67 -95.03
C GLU A 956 -14.11 -29.69 -96.18
N HIS A 957 -13.07 -30.50 -96.37
CA HIS A 957 -13.00 -31.53 -97.40
C HIS A 957 -12.95 -32.95 -96.82
N HIS A 958 -13.68 -33.21 -95.73
CA HIS A 958 -13.59 -34.47 -94.96
C HIS A 958 -13.80 -35.75 -95.80
N ASN A 959 -14.56 -35.69 -96.89
CA ASN A 959 -14.79 -36.83 -97.79
C ASN A 959 -13.63 -37.10 -98.78
N ILE A 960 -12.73 -36.15 -98.99
CA ILE A 960 -11.66 -36.21 -100.00
C ILE A 960 -10.29 -35.80 -99.45
N TYR A 961 -10.04 -35.95 -98.14
CA TYR A 961 -8.78 -35.57 -97.48
C TYR A 961 -8.20 -36.75 -96.68
N ALA A 962 -6.88 -36.93 -96.69
CA ALA A 962 -6.21 -37.90 -95.81
C ALA A 962 -4.96 -37.33 -95.14
N LEU A 963 -4.74 -37.73 -93.89
CA LEU A 963 -3.47 -37.52 -93.18
C LEU A 963 -2.57 -38.74 -93.37
N CYS A 964 -1.42 -38.55 -94.00
CA CYS A 964 -0.35 -39.51 -94.17
C CYS A 964 0.69 -39.35 -93.07
N SER A 965 0.94 -40.42 -92.32
CA SER A 965 1.96 -40.50 -91.28
C SER A 965 3.12 -41.37 -91.75
N VAL A 966 4.35 -40.86 -91.66
CA VAL A 966 5.61 -41.60 -91.92
C VAL A 966 6.37 -41.76 -90.61
N ASP A 967 6.40 -42.96 -90.04
CA ASP A 967 7.07 -43.20 -88.75
C ASP A 967 8.52 -43.70 -88.91
N MET A 968 9.49 -42.85 -88.57
CA MET A 968 10.94 -43.11 -88.70
C MET A 968 11.61 -43.41 -87.35
N THR A 969 10.85 -43.65 -86.29
CA THR A 969 11.41 -43.83 -84.95
C THR A 969 12.17 -45.15 -84.75
N ASP A 970 11.81 -46.17 -85.51
CA ASP A 970 12.40 -47.52 -85.45
C ASP A 970 13.27 -47.84 -86.68
N TYR A 971 13.56 -46.84 -87.51
CA TYR A 971 14.44 -46.96 -88.68
C TYR A 971 15.85 -46.47 -88.32
N HIS A 972 16.81 -47.39 -88.31
CA HIS A 972 18.18 -47.17 -87.81
C HIS A 972 19.28 -47.37 -88.87
N GLU A 973 18.94 -47.41 -90.17
CA GLU A 973 19.93 -47.51 -91.24
C GLU A 973 20.66 -46.17 -91.46
N GLU A 974 21.87 -46.21 -92.06
CA GLU A 974 22.69 -45.01 -92.32
C GLU A 974 22.00 -44.00 -93.25
N ASP A 975 21.07 -44.45 -94.10
CA ASP A 975 20.31 -43.63 -95.05
C ASP A 975 19.07 -42.96 -94.43
N ARG A 976 18.92 -42.97 -93.10
CA ARG A 976 17.75 -42.47 -92.36
C ARG A 976 17.28 -41.07 -92.77
N PHE A 977 18.19 -40.17 -93.17
CA PHE A 977 17.87 -38.80 -93.60
C PHE A 977 17.89 -38.59 -95.13
N GLU A 978 18.21 -39.64 -95.91
CA GLU A 978 18.35 -39.58 -97.38
C GLU A 978 17.76 -40.83 -98.06
N ILE A 979 16.48 -41.13 -97.82
CA ILE A 979 15.82 -42.31 -98.38
C ILE A 979 15.51 -42.10 -99.86
N SER A 980 16.08 -42.95 -100.71
CA SER A 980 15.95 -42.87 -102.18
C SER A 980 14.89 -43.81 -102.79
N ASP A 981 14.50 -44.89 -102.09
CA ASP A 981 13.46 -45.83 -102.52
C ASP A 981 12.35 -45.95 -101.45
N ILE A 982 11.13 -45.52 -101.82
CA ILE A 982 9.98 -45.54 -100.91
C ILE A 982 9.55 -46.94 -100.48
N ASN A 983 9.89 -47.98 -101.26
CA ASN A 983 9.55 -49.36 -100.93
C ASN A 983 10.15 -49.80 -99.58
N LYS A 984 11.27 -49.20 -99.16
CA LYS A 984 11.91 -49.48 -97.87
C LYS A 984 11.06 -49.07 -96.65
N ILE A 985 10.16 -48.10 -96.83
CA ILE A 985 9.40 -47.49 -95.73
C ILE A 985 7.89 -47.65 -95.87
N LEU A 986 7.39 -48.44 -96.84
CA LEU A 986 5.94 -48.61 -97.04
C LEU A 986 5.20 -49.10 -95.78
N ASP A 987 5.83 -49.99 -95.00
CA ASP A 987 5.25 -50.51 -93.75
C ASP A 987 5.18 -49.45 -92.63
N ASN A 988 5.97 -48.37 -92.77
CA ASN A 988 6.03 -47.25 -91.85
C ASN A 988 5.04 -46.14 -92.24
N ILE A 989 4.34 -46.28 -93.37
CA ILE A 989 3.39 -45.29 -93.88
C ILE A 989 1.94 -45.72 -93.62
N LYS A 990 1.17 -44.83 -92.98
CA LYS A 990 -0.27 -45.03 -92.74
C LYS A 990 -1.09 -43.80 -93.12
N PHE A 991 -2.27 -44.02 -93.68
CA PHE A 991 -3.20 -42.97 -94.10
C PHE A 991 -4.50 -43.01 -93.28
N VAL A 992 -4.82 -41.90 -92.62
CA VAL A 992 -6.11 -41.70 -91.96
C VAL A 992 -7.00 -40.88 -92.89
N ASN A 993 -7.92 -41.56 -93.57
CA ASN A 993 -8.77 -40.99 -94.63
C ASN A 993 -10.09 -40.38 -94.13
N ASN A 994 -10.38 -40.47 -92.83
CA ASN A 994 -11.54 -39.83 -92.18
C ASN A 994 -11.10 -38.85 -91.07
N ILE A 995 -9.87 -38.32 -91.18
CA ILE A 995 -9.31 -37.45 -90.16
C ILE A 995 -10.16 -36.19 -89.94
N GLY A 996 -10.78 -35.65 -91.01
CA GLY A 996 -11.68 -34.50 -90.94
C GLY A 996 -12.83 -34.69 -89.96
N GLU A 997 -13.53 -35.82 -90.05
CA GLU A 997 -14.62 -36.16 -89.10
C GLU A 997 -14.11 -36.30 -87.66
N LYS A 998 -12.89 -36.84 -87.48
CA LYS A 998 -12.31 -37.03 -86.14
C LYS A 998 -11.95 -35.72 -85.47
N VAL A 999 -11.63 -34.70 -86.26
CA VAL A 999 -11.24 -33.37 -85.75
C VAL A 999 -12.37 -32.35 -85.82
N GLU A 1000 -13.58 -32.73 -86.26
CA GLU A 1000 -14.75 -31.85 -86.39
C GLU A 1000 -15.05 -31.08 -85.09
N HIS A 1001 -15.01 -31.76 -83.95
CA HIS A 1001 -15.20 -31.14 -82.63
C HIS A 1001 -14.18 -30.04 -82.28
N LEU A 1002 -13.02 -30.02 -82.93
CA LEU A 1002 -11.99 -28.99 -82.74
C LEU A 1002 -12.18 -27.80 -83.68
N VAL A 1003 -12.99 -27.94 -84.74
CA VAL A 1003 -13.22 -26.88 -85.72
C VAL A 1003 -14.05 -25.76 -85.13
N GLU A 1004 -15.08 -26.07 -84.33
CA GLU A 1004 -15.84 -25.06 -83.59
C GLU A 1004 -14.92 -24.23 -82.68
N VAL A 1005 -13.96 -24.88 -82.01
CA VAL A 1005 -12.97 -24.22 -81.16
C VAL A 1005 -12.07 -23.30 -81.99
N PHE A 1006 -11.61 -23.73 -83.18
CA PHE A 1006 -10.79 -22.90 -84.07
C PHE A 1006 -11.55 -21.78 -84.79
N GLU A 1007 -12.86 -21.87 -84.96
CA GLU A 1007 -13.69 -20.78 -85.48
C GLU A 1007 -14.01 -19.74 -84.38
N GLN A 1008 -14.20 -20.18 -83.13
CA GLN A 1008 -14.36 -19.28 -81.96
C GLN A 1008 -13.14 -18.40 -81.72
N THR A 1009 -11.93 -18.84 -82.08
CA THR A 1009 -10.71 -18.01 -82.01
C THR A 1009 -10.70 -16.81 -82.96
N LYS A 1010 -11.70 -16.64 -83.84
CA LYS A 1010 -11.86 -15.45 -84.70
C LYS A 1010 -12.77 -14.38 -84.11
N GLN A 1011 -13.44 -14.62 -82.97
CA GLN A 1011 -14.35 -13.66 -82.34
C GLN A 1011 -13.58 -12.75 -81.37
N LEU A 1012 -13.18 -11.56 -81.84
CA LEU A 1012 -12.37 -10.61 -81.07
C LEU A 1012 -13.08 -10.00 -79.85
N ASP A 1013 -14.42 -10.07 -79.80
CA ASP A 1013 -15.24 -9.43 -78.76
C ASP A 1013 -15.71 -10.40 -77.65
N GLU A 1014 -15.29 -11.67 -77.69
CA GLU A 1014 -15.56 -12.69 -76.66
C GLU A 1014 -14.27 -13.31 -76.13
N ILE A 1015 -14.29 -13.94 -74.94
CA ILE A 1015 -13.12 -14.68 -74.41
C ILE A 1015 -12.88 -15.88 -75.32
N HIS A 1016 -11.78 -15.86 -76.06
CA HIS A 1016 -11.39 -16.89 -77.01
C HIS A 1016 -9.94 -17.33 -76.82
N LEU A 1017 -9.55 -18.45 -77.44
CA LEU A 1017 -8.17 -18.95 -77.41
C LEU A 1017 -7.31 -18.17 -78.43
N ASP A 1018 -6.20 -17.57 -77.99
CA ASP A 1018 -5.23 -16.84 -78.83
C ASP A 1018 -3.86 -17.55 -78.88
N GLY A 1019 -3.26 -17.65 -80.07
CA GLY A 1019 -1.97 -18.34 -80.30
C GLY A 1019 -1.96 -19.46 -81.36
N ASP A 1020 -0.78 -20.01 -81.61
CA ASP A 1020 -0.46 -20.95 -82.71
C ASP A 1020 -0.80 -22.41 -82.34
N TYR A 1021 -2.05 -22.65 -81.95
CA TYR A 1021 -2.52 -23.96 -81.51
C TYR A 1021 -2.50 -24.98 -82.65
N ARG A 1022 -1.92 -26.15 -82.37
CA ARG A 1022 -1.81 -27.27 -83.31
C ARG A 1022 -2.64 -28.44 -82.82
N THR A 1023 -3.31 -29.12 -83.75
CA THR A 1023 -4.05 -30.34 -83.45
C THR A 1023 -3.07 -31.49 -83.27
N LEU A 1024 -2.98 -32.02 -82.06
CA LEU A 1024 -2.22 -33.23 -81.79
C LEU A 1024 -3.03 -34.44 -82.26
N VAL A 1025 -2.45 -35.25 -83.15
CA VAL A 1025 -3.00 -36.54 -83.56
C VAL A 1025 -2.23 -37.64 -82.81
N PRO A 1026 -2.83 -38.27 -81.79
CA PRO A 1026 -2.15 -39.31 -81.02
C PRO A 1026 -1.82 -40.51 -81.91
N GLN A 1027 -0.67 -41.15 -81.66
CA GLN A 1027 -0.24 -42.33 -82.43
C GLN A 1027 -1.29 -43.45 -82.42
N LYS A 1028 -2.00 -43.64 -81.31
CA LYS A 1028 -3.10 -44.61 -81.19
C LYS A 1028 -4.21 -44.40 -82.22
N VAL A 1029 -4.47 -43.14 -82.63
CA VAL A 1029 -5.48 -42.84 -83.66
C VAL A 1029 -4.99 -43.31 -85.03
N ILE A 1030 -3.71 -43.08 -85.35
CA ILE A 1030 -3.09 -43.52 -86.61
C ILE A 1030 -3.00 -45.06 -86.64
N GLU A 1031 -2.69 -45.70 -85.51
CA GLU A 1031 -2.66 -47.16 -85.42
C GLU A 1031 -4.05 -47.80 -85.54
N ALA A 1032 -5.08 -47.19 -84.95
CA ALA A 1032 -6.43 -47.73 -84.93
C ALA A 1032 -7.20 -47.51 -86.24
N PHE A 1033 -7.01 -46.35 -86.89
CA PHE A 1033 -7.81 -45.95 -88.07
C PHE A 1033 -6.99 -45.79 -89.35
N GLY A 1034 -5.65 -45.85 -89.25
CA GLY A 1034 -4.78 -45.71 -90.41
C GLY A 1034 -4.83 -46.94 -91.32
N LEU A 1035 -5.10 -46.69 -92.60
CA LEU A 1035 -4.94 -47.67 -93.67
C LEU A 1035 -3.45 -47.82 -94.00
N SER A 1036 -3.01 -49.05 -94.25
CA SER A 1036 -1.69 -49.26 -94.87
C SER A 1036 -1.68 -48.65 -96.27
N PHE A 1037 -0.49 -48.29 -96.76
CA PHE A 1037 -0.30 -47.64 -98.07
C PHE A 1037 -1.15 -48.29 -99.17
N ARG A 1038 -1.02 -49.61 -99.37
CA ARG A 1038 -1.78 -50.37 -100.40
C ARG A 1038 -3.30 -50.30 -100.21
N ARG A 1039 -3.79 -50.40 -98.98
CA ARG A 1039 -5.25 -50.34 -98.71
C ARG A 1039 -5.81 -48.94 -98.99
N PHE A 1040 -5.01 -47.91 -98.76
CA PHE A 1040 -5.38 -46.55 -99.12
C PHE A 1040 -5.41 -46.35 -100.64
N GLU A 1041 -4.47 -46.91 -101.39
CA GLU A 1041 -4.50 -46.88 -102.86
C GLU A 1041 -5.78 -47.52 -103.42
N ASP A 1042 -6.13 -48.72 -102.94
CA ASP A 1042 -7.35 -49.41 -103.34
C ASP A 1042 -8.60 -48.57 -103.02
N TYR A 1043 -8.64 -47.98 -101.82
CA TYR A 1043 -9.71 -47.08 -101.40
C TYR A 1043 -9.81 -45.85 -102.31
N LEU A 1044 -8.68 -45.21 -102.59
CA LEU A 1044 -8.61 -43.99 -103.40
C LEU A 1044 -9.06 -44.27 -104.84
N ILE A 1045 -8.59 -45.36 -105.44
CA ILE A 1045 -9.02 -45.79 -106.79
C ILE A 1045 -10.53 -46.08 -106.81
N ALA A 1046 -11.06 -46.75 -105.79
CA ALA A 1046 -12.50 -47.05 -105.69
C ALA A 1046 -13.34 -45.76 -105.53
N SER A 1047 -12.90 -44.84 -104.68
CA SER A 1047 -13.56 -43.54 -104.45
C SER A 1047 -13.57 -42.67 -105.71
N LEU A 1048 -12.45 -42.63 -106.44
CA LEU A 1048 -12.36 -41.88 -107.70
C LEU A 1048 -13.24 -42.51 -108.80
N LYS A 1049 -13.41 -43.84 -108.82
CA LYS A 1049 -14.32 -44.52 -109.76
C LYS A 1049 -15.79 -44.30 -109.43
N SER A 1050 -16.19 -44.30 -108.15
CA SER A 1050 -17.58 -44.10 -107.75
C SER A 1050 -18.08 -42.68 -108.01
N THR A 1051 -17.21 -41.68 -107.88
CA THR A 1051 -17.54 -40.27 -108.16
C THR A 1051 -17.91 -40.02 -109.63
N ILE A 1052 -17.54 -40.92 -110.56
CA ILE A 1052 -17.83 -40.82 -112.01
C ILE A 1052 -19.23 -41.36 -112.39
N HIS A 1053 -19.90 -42.10 -111.51
CA HIS A 1053 -21.25 -42.63 -111.74
C HIS A 1053 -22.36 -41.79 -111.07
N ALA A 1054 -22.01 -40.68 -110.41
CA ALA A 1054 -22.93 -39.77 -109.73
C ALA A 1054 -22.99 -38.34 -110.35
N GLU A 1055 -22.24 -38.10 -111.43
CA GLU A 1055 -22.51 -37.07 -112.45
C GLU A 1055 -23.22 -37.70 -113.67
#